data_AF-A0A2S0U3Y2-F1
#
_entry.id   AF-A0A2S0U3Y2-F1
#
_cell.length_a   1.000
_cell.length_b   1.000
_cell.length_c   1.000
_cell.angle_alpha   90.00
_cell.angle_beta   90.00
_cell.angle_gamma   90.00
#
_symmetry.space_group_name_H-M   'P 1'
#
loop_
_entity.id
_entity.type
_entity.pdbx_description
1 polymer ?
#
loop_
_entity_poly.entity_id
_entity_poly.type
_entity_poly.pdbx_seq_one_letter_code
_entity_poly.pdbx_strand_id
1 'polypeptide(L)'
;MKNNLKNKLNWIDFNLEIKNTNFSSKLLKSKLDIFWKEIVEKKLSDNQHIWLLFRLKWLNGEFVTIGKLLKLNKEDKNYLFDFILRNMDDKSEYYTEQLINSILFSYTIKTGRAKEKITFDSSKISYQYYQHHKFPITMNPLEYGRLIEQTENKFTIQVNKTDIAIIIQDGLNNHIKYFKEGHLTYQYRDFKLSHNKFIRVLNNKNFTFIDNKLVLLTIEKKVNFIKNLLPQSKLTNKIITMDIETFIKDGVHIPYCISWYDGEKSRSYYILESKSSNDMLIQAIKDIMIKKYDNHNVYIHNLSKFDGIFLLKILANLGQIKPLIHHGDIISIVFKFNNYNITFKDSQQLLILSLRKLGKAFGVDILKSYFPYTFVNENNLDYIGITPDFSLFDGISHDEFDGITSNNWNLRNEAINYCERDCISLYQIIIKFSNMIFDFFNINIHKYPTLSSLAFGIFRTHFLRKDEIPQLSGHIDKDIRQGYTGGAVDVYIPQNEKETNIYVYDVNSLYPYVMEKFDMPIGKPIYFEGDIRTIEKDAFGFFYCKIVTPDNLKHPIIQTHVKTNNDLRTVAPLGSWEGMIFSEELNNALKYGYKFEVLWGYKFKRKNIFNSYIGILYKFRLQYTKSHPLNLIAKLLLNSLYGRFGMIDSFLDIKIFNNFKEFKDWYNINNESVDDFFELGDKIFVQYRFEIKDQQTQLYSNLETHNVSIGIAAAITSYARIHMSQFKNNPNFNLYYSDTDSIYIDKPLPESMISSTILGKMKLEYILKKAIFLAPKVYYLETEEGKIIYKVKGLKHDIKLTMEDFKKLLFKDSLIEKTQSKWFRKLSDGKINVLEELYTLKVNDNKRELIYNKNNKLIATRAYKIDKSKDIRKR
;
A
#
# COMPACT_ATOMS: atom_id res chain seq x y z
N MET A 1 -6.62 -23.52 53.70
CA MET A 1 -7.48 -24.74 53.77
C MET A 1 -8.14 -25.10 52.42
N LYS A 2 -7.41 -25.25 51.29
CA LYS A 2 -8.00 -25.73 50.01
C LYS A 2 -7.30 -26.94 49.34
N ASN A 3 -6.16 -27.42 49.87
CA ASN A 3 -5.43 -28.55 49.28
C ASN A 3 -5.62 -29.92 49.96
N ASN A 4 -6.47 -30.06 51.00
CA ASN A 4 -6.61 -31.32 51.75
C ASN A 4 -7.84 -32.19 51.41
N LEU A 5 -8.68 -31.78 50.45
CA LEU A 5 -9.87 -32.55 50.01
C LEU A 5 -9.64 -33.42 48.76
N LYS A 6 -8.76 -33.00 47.83
CA LYS A 6 -8.47 -33.76 46.60
C LYS A 6 -7.80 -35.12 46.88
N ASN A 7 -6.89 -35.17 47.85
CA ASN A 7 -6.20 -36.43 48.24
C ASN A 7 -7.09 -37.43 48.97
N LYS A 8 -8.21 -36.99 49.60
CA LYS A 8 -9.17 -37.90 50.24
C LYS A 8 -10.18 -38.53 49.26
N LEU A 9 -10.30 -38.00 48.04
CA LEU A 9 -11.30 -38.42 47.05
C LEU A 9 -10.72 -39.08 45.78
N ASN A 10 -9.40 -39.30 45.73
CA ASN A 10 -8.67 -39.91 44.60
C ASN A 10 -8.97 -39.25 43.24
N TRP A 11 -8.94 -37.91 43.17
CA TRP A 11 -9.06 -37.17 41.92
C TRP A 11 -7.68 -36.92 41.31
N ILE A 12 -7.54 -37.23 40.01
CA ILE A 12 -6.31 -37.08 39.23
C ILE A 12 -6.54 -36.03 38.15
N ASP A 13 -5.57 -35.13 37.98
CA ASP A 13 -5.58 -34.08 36.99
C ASP A 13 -4.66 -34.47 35.81
N PHE A 14 -5.23 -34.71 34.62
CA PHE A 14 -4.48 -35.01 33.39
C PHE A 14 -4.38 -33.76 32.53
N ASN A 15 -3.24 -33.06 32.64
CA ASN A 15 -3.01 -31.78 31.99
C ASN A 15 -2.28 -31.95 30.66
N LEU A 16 -2.79 -31.31 29.60
CA LEU A 16 -2.20 -31.30 28.27
C LEU A 16 -1.90 -29.86 27.85
N GLU A 17 -0.62 -29.51 27.85
CA GLU A 17 -0.16 -28.18 27.41
C GLU A 17 -0.34 -27.96 25.90
N ILE A 18 -0.58 -26.71 25.54
CA ILE A 18 -0.79 -26.24 24.16
C ILE A 18 -0.12 -24.88 23.96
N LYS A 19 0.34 -24.60 22.73
CA LYS A 19 1.09 -23.38 22.38
C LYS A 19 0.17 -22.15 22.26
N ASN A 20 -0.50 -21.75 23.35
CA ASN A 20 -1.30 -20.52 23.44
C ASN A 20 -2.19 -20.32 22.20
N THR A 21 -3.19 -21.18 22.03
CA THR A 21 -4.06 -21.20 20.84
C THR A 21 -5.51 -21.03 21.24
N ASN A 22 -6.35 -20.48 20.36
CA ASN A 22 -7.79 -20.47 20.57
C ASN A 22 -8.35 -21.90 20.59
N PHE A 23 -9.38 -22.12 21.42
CA PHE A 23 -10.07 -23.39 21.44
C PHE A 23 -10.75 -23.66 20.09
N SER A 24 -10.67 -24.89 19.60
CA SER A 24 -11.38 -25.32 18.39
C SER A 24 -11.82 -26.77 18.50
N SER A 25 -12.84 -27.16 17.73
CA SER A 25 -13.31 -28.56 17.68
C SER A 25 -12.21 -29.53 17.23
N LYS A 26 -11.33 -29.09 16.32
CA LYS A 26 -10.15 -29.87 15.89
C LYS A 26 -9.15 -30.05 17.03
N LEU A 27 -8.88 -28.99 17.80
CA LEU A 27 -8.00 -29.06 18.98
C LEU A 27 -8.60 -30.00 20.04
N LEU A 28 -9.88 -29.83 20.37
CA LEU A 28 -10.57 -30.70 21.32
C LEU A 28 -10.47 -32.16 20.91
N LYS A 29 -10.77 -32.48 19.65
CA LYS A 29 -10.74 -33.85 19.14
C LYS A 29 -9.35 -34.47 19.34
N SER A 30 -8.31 -33.73 18.93
CA SER A 30 -6.93 -34.18 19.08
C SER A 30 -6.51 -34.44 20.53
N LYS A 31 -6.94 -33.61 21.49
CA LYS A 31 -6.56 -33.74 22.90
C LYS A 31 -7.41 -34.75 23.64
N LEU A 32 -8.69 -34.84 23.29
CA LEU A 32 -9.59 -35.88 23.78
C LEU A 32 -9.13 -37.26 23.33
N ASP A 33 -8.66 -37.42 22.10
CA ASP A 33 -8.11 -38.68 21.59
C ASP A 33 -6.92 -39.16 22.45
N ILE A 34 -6.02 -38.25 22.83
CA ILE A 34 -4.87 -38.56 23.71
C ILE A 34 -5.35 -38.99 25.10
N PHE A 35 -6.24 -38.21 25.72
CA PHE A 35 -6.78 -38.55 27.05
C PHE A 35 -7.52 -39.89 27.04
N TRP A 36 -8.36 -40.13 26.03
CA TRP A 36 -9.15 -41.36 25.93
C TRP A 36 -8.26 -42.58 25.79
N LYS A 37 -7.22 -42.51 24.95
CA LYS A 37 -6.26 -43.60 24.76
C LYS A 37 -5.43 -43.86 26.01
N GLU A 38 -4.88 -42.83 26.65
CA GLU A 38 -3.94 -43.00 27.76
C GLU A 38 -4.61 -43.34 29.09
N ILE A 39 -5.86 -42.89 29.29
CA ILE A 39 -6.57 -43.08 30.56
C ILE A 39 -7.72 -44.06 30.42
N VAL A 40 -8.66 -43.81 29.50
CA VAL A 40 -9.91 -44.59 29.44
C VAL A 40 -9.66 -45.98 28.84
N GLU A 41 -8.93 -46.08 27.74
CA GLU A 41 -8.69 -47.37 27.08
C GLU A 41 -7.68 -48.24 27.86
N LYS A 42 -6.60 -47.63 28.37
CA LYS A 42 -5.53 -48.35 29.09
C LYS A 42 -5.83 -48.66 30.56
N LYS A 43 -6.58 -47.80 31.28
CA LYS A 43 -6.73 -47.92 32.75
C LYS A 43 -8.14 -48.28 33.22
N LEU A 44 -9.15 -48.21 32.35
CA LEU A 44 -10.53 -48.53 32.72
C LEU A 44 -10.90 -49.96 32.29
N SER A 45 -11.27 -50.79 33.27
CA SER A 45 -11.84 -52.12 33.03
C SER A 45 -13.32 -52.04 32.65
N ASP A 46 -13.87 -53.08 32.02
CA ASP A 46 -15.22 -53.04 31.41
C ASP A 46 -16.37 -52.91 32.43
N ASN A 47 -16.10 -53.16 33.71
CA ASN A 47 -17.03 -52.97 34.83
C ASN A 47 -16.68 -51.75 35.70
N GLN A 48 -16.00 -50.76 35.13
CA GLN A 48 -15.70 -49.47 35.76
C GLN A 48 -16.16 -48.31 34.88
N HIS A 49 -16.40 -47.16 35.50
CA HIS A 49 -16.72 -45.91 34.81
C HIS A 49 -15.90 -44.76 35.38
N ILE A 50 -15.78 -43.69 34.58
CA ILE A 50 -15.00 -42.50 34.94
C ILE A 50 -15.93 -41.36 35.32
N TRP A 51 -15.62 -40.70 36.44
CA TRP A 51 -16.19 -39.40 36.79
C TRP A 51 -15.25 -38.33 36.28
N LEU A 52 -15.72 -37.41 35.44
CA LEU A 52 -14.87 -36.50 34.69
C LEU A 52 -15.39 -35.06 34.69
N LEU A 53 -14.46 -34.12 34.88
CA LEU A 53 -14.65 -32.69 34.68
C LEU A 53 -13.64 -32.18 33.65
N PHE A 54 -14.15 -31.50 32.63
CA PHE A 54 -13.34 -30.86 31.60
C PHE A 54 -13.05 -29.41 31.97
N ARG A 55 -11.79 -28.99 31.86
CA ARG A 55 -11.34 -27.65 32.23
C ARG A 55 -10.38 -27.07 31.20
N LEU A 56 -10.42 -25.76 31.05
CA LEU A 56 -9.46 -24.98 30.27
C LEU A 56 -8.63 -24.14 31.22
N LYS A 57 -7.33 -24.06 30.96
CA LYS A 57 -6.43 -23.14 31.65
C LYS A 57 -6.10 -21.98 30.73
N TRP A 58 -6.24 -20.78 31.27
CA TRP A 58 -6.08 -19.52 30.56
C TRP A 58 -4.66 -19.00 30.71
N LEU A 59 -4.26 -18.05 29.85
CA LEU A 59 -2.92 -17.43 29.89
C LEU A 59 -2.60 -16.80 31.25
N ASN A 60 -3.59 -16.21 31.92
CA ASN A 60 -3.47 -15.62 33.26
C ASN A 60 -3.29 -16.66 34.38
N GLY A 61 -3.32 -17.96 34.06
CA GLY A 61 -3.13 -19.07 34.99
C GLY A 61 -4.43 -19.62 35.60
N GLU A 62 -5.58 -19.00 35.37
CA GLU A 62 -6.87 -19.42 35.92
C GLU A 62 -7.46 -20.63 35.18
N PHE A 63 -8.24 -21.44 35.90
CA PHE A 63 -8.94 -22.60 35.34
C PHE A 63 -10.44 -22.36 35.29
N VAL A 64 -11.04 -22.62 34.12
CA VAL A 64 -12.49 -22.61 33.93
C VAL A 64 -13.00 -24.03 33.68
N THR A 65 -14.03 -24.44 34.40
CA THR A 65 -14.70 -25.74 34.19
C THR A 65 -15.81 -25.60 33.15
N ILE A 66 -15.82 -26.49 32.17
CA ILE A 66 -16.81 -26.48 31.09
C ILE A 66 -17.82 -27.60 31.31
N GLY A 67 -19.09 -27.22 31.34
CA GLY A 67 -20.19 -28.12 31.63
C GLY A 67 -20.22 -28.58 33.08
N LYS A 68 -20.74 -29.79 33.31
CA LYS A 68 -20.91 -30.40 34.64
C LYS A 68 -20.12 -31.70 34.75
N LEU A 69 -20.09 -32.27 35.96
CA LEU A 69 -19.51 -33.58 36.23
C LEU A 69 -20.22 -34.65 35.39
N LEU A 70 -19.43 -35.40 34.62
CA LEU A 70 -19.92 -36.49 33.78
C LEU A 70 -19.52 -37.83 34.36
N LYS A 71 -20.40 -38.82 34.17
CA LYS A 71 -20.14 -40.24 34.46
C LYS A 71 -20.14 -40.97 33.13
N LEU A 72 -19.00 -41.53 32.73
CA LEU A 72 -18.78 -42.03 31.37
C LEU A 72 -18.27 -43.47 31.40
N ASN A 73 -18.83 -44.31 30.54
CA ASN A 73 -18.32 -45.65 30.26
C ASN A 73 -17.28 -45.60 29.12
N LYS A 74 -16.62 -46.73 28.84
CA LYS A 74 -15.51 -46.84 27.89
C LYS A 74 -15.92 -46.47 26.45
N GLU A 75 -17.18 -46.72 26.11
CA GLU A 75 -17.80 -46.43 24.81
C GLU A 75 -18.23 -44.95 24.61
N ASP A 76 -18.10 -44.09 25.63
CA ASP A 76 -18.74 -42.77 25.65
C ASP A 76 -17.90 -41.62 25.06
N LYS A 77 -16.88 -41.94 24.26
CA LYS A 77 -15.95 -40.95 23.71
C LYS A 77 -16.65 -39.88 22.89
N ASN A 78 -17.51 -40.31 21.97
CA ASN A 78 -18.23 -39.40 21.06
C ASN A 78 -19.25 -38.57 21.84
N TYR A 79 -19.91 -39.17 22.84
CA TYR A 79 -20.82 -38.44 23.72
C TYR A 79 -20.10 -37.33 24.50
N LEU A 80 -18.89 -37.61 25.03
CA LEU A 80 -18.09 -36.58 25.70
C LEU A 80 -17.67 -35.46 24.74
N PHE A 81 -17.23 -35.82 23.53
CA PHE A 81 -16.88 -34.84 22.50
C PHE A 81 -18.05 -33.92 22.19
N ASP A 82 -19.22 -34.48 21.89
CA ASP A 82 -20.43 -33.74 21.57
C ASP A 82 -20.93 -32.93 22.76
N PHE A 83 -20.82 -33.45 23.99
CA PHE A 83 -21.19 -32.73 25.20
C PHE A 83 -20.29 -31.51 25.42
N ILE A 84 -18.97 -31.67 25.33
CA ILE A 84 -18.04 -30.55 25.50
C ILE A 84 -18.28 -29.53 24.38
N LEU A 85 -18.38 -29.96 23.12
CA LEU A 85 -18.67 -29.05 22.02
C LEU A 85 -19.95 -28.28 22.23
N ARG A 86 -21.06 -28.93 22.60
CA ARG A 86 -22.33 -28.21 22.85
C ARG A 86 -22.23 -27.22 24.00
N ASN A 87 -21.57 -27.59 25.09
CA ASN A 87 -21.38 -26.68 26.24
C ASN A 87 -20.41 -25.53 25.92
N MET A 88 -19.57 -25.68 24.89
CA MET A 88 -18.71 -24.62 24.38
C MET A 88 -19.38 -23.79 23.28
N ASP A 89 -20.18 -24.40 22.40
CA ASP A 89 -20.99 -23.75 21.37
C ASP A 89 -22.08 -22.88 22.00
N ASP A 90 -22.66 -23.31 23.13
CA ASP A 90 -23.58 -22.52 23.93
C ASP A 90 -22.92 -21.25 24.55
N LYS A 91 -21.59 -21.12 24.48
CA LYS A 91 -20.79 -20.02 25.05
C LYS A 91 -19.66 -19.56 24.11
N SER A 92 -19.82 -19.74 22.80
CA SER A 92 -18.72 -19.79 21.83
C SER A 92 -17.83 -18.54 21.81
N GLU A 93 -18.38 -17.32 21.75
CA GLU A 93 -17.58 -16.09 21.60
C GLU A 93 -16.54 -15.91 22.73
N TYR A 94 -16.89 -16.20 23.98
CA TYR A 94 -15.98 -16.01 25.13
C TYR A 94 -14.81 -16.99 25.14
N TYR A 95 -15.02 -18.23 24.68
CA TYR A 95 -13.98 -19.27 24.72
C TYR A 95 -13.21 -19.41 23.40
N THR A 96 -13.73 -18.90 22.28
CA THR A 96 -13.01 -18.89 20.98
C THR A 96 -12.13 -17.67 20.79
N GLU A 97 -12.39 -16.57 21.50
CA GLU A 97 -11.57 -15.34 21.42
C GLU A 97 -10.38 -15.32 22.39
N GLN A 98 -10.39 -16.18 23.41
CA GLN A 98 -9.32 -16.25 24.38
C GLN A 98 -8.33 -17.39 24.14
N LEU A 99 -7.05 -17.07 24.24
CA LEU A 99 -5.96 -18.03 24.12
C LEU A 99 -5.87 -18.87 25.39
N ILE A 100 -5.83 -20.20 25.21
CA ILE A 100 -5.68 -21.17 26.30
C ILE A 100 -4.27 -21.78 26.27
N ASN A 101 -3.68 -22.02 27.44
CA ASN A 101 -2.33 -22.59 27.60
C ASN A 101 -2.34 -24.10 27.89
N SER A 102 -3.44 -24.63 28.46
CA SER A 102 -3.59 -26.06 28.66
C SER A 102 -5.05 -26.52 28.73
N ILE A 103 -5.26 -27.79 28.39
CA ILE A 103 -6.53 -28.50 28.55
C ILE A 103 -6.35 -29.51 29.68
N LEU A 104 -7.27 -29.49 30.65
CA LEU A 104 -7.21 -30.34 31.83
C LEU A 104 -8.44 -31.25 31.91
N PHE A 105 -8.19 -32.56 31.99
CA PHE A 105 -9.19 -33.56 32.32
C PHE A 105 -8.98 -34.01 33.77
N SER A 106 -9.85 -33.54 34.66
CA SER A 106 -9.84 -33.98 36.05
C SER A 106 -10.77 -35.17 36.19
N TYR A 107 -10.31 -36.27 36.77
CA TYR A 107 -11.11 -37.49 36.84
C TYR A 107 -10.86 -38.38 38.07
N THR A 108 -11.78 -39.30 38.32
CA THR A 108 -11.60 -40.43 39.23
C THR A 108 -12.31 -41.68 38.67
N ILE A 109 -11.79 -42.88 38.98
CA ILE A 109 -12.33 -44.15 38.49
C ILE A 109 -13.20 -44.78 39.59
N LYS A 110 -14.39 -45.26 39.21
CA LYS A 110 -15.36 -45.90 40.11
C LYS A 110 -15.78 -47.27 39.58
N THR A 111 -16.09 -48.18 40.50
CA THR A 111 -16.60 -49.52 40.18
C THR A 111 -18.08 -49.49 39.77
N GLY A 112 -18.47 -50.39 38.88
CA GLY A 112 -19.79 -50.46 38.24
C GLY A 112 -19.88 -49.64 36.96
N ARG A 113 -20.93 -49.87 36.15
CA ARG A 113 -21.24 -49.05 34.96
C ARG A 113 -22.05 -47.81 35.31
N ALA A 114 -21.80 -46.71 34.61
CA ALA A 114 -22.60 -45.49 34.73
C ALA A 114 -24.03 -45.74 34.21
N LYS A 115 -25.04 -45.38 35.03
CA LYS A 115 -26.47 -45.44 34.65
C LYS A 115 -26.96 -44.05 34.22
N GLU A 116 -27.62 -44.04 33.07
CA GLU A 116 -28.28 -42.93 32.36
C GLU A 116 -27.39 -41.84 31.74
N LYS A 117 -27.73 -41.48 30.49
CA LYS A 117 -27.18 -40.37 29.70
C LYS A 117 -28.30 -39.39 29.39
N ILE A 118 -27.96 -38.11 29.26
CA ILE A 118 -28.91 -37.09 28.83
C ILE A 118 -29.14 -37.28 27.33
N THR A 119 -30.36 -37.60 26.92
CA THR A 119 -30.78 -37.62 25.51
C THR A 119 -31.01 -36.20 25.00
N PHE A 120 -30.55 -35.92 23.79
CA PHE A 120 -30.71 -34.61 23.16
C PHE A 120 -31.89 -34.63 22.20
N ASP A 121 -32.96 -33.88 22.52
CA ASP A 121 -34.19 -33.87 21.74
C ASP A 121 -34.03 -33.25 20.33
N SER A 122 -34.75 -33.81 19.36
CA SER A 122 -34.55 -33.65 17.90
C SER A 122 -35.47 -32.63 17.20
N SER A 123 -36.22 -31.79 17.92
CA SER A 123 -37.00 -30.69 17.32
C SER A 123 -36.46 -29.33 17.80
N LYS A 124 -35.29 -28.92 17.29
CA LYS A 124 -34.66 -27.66 17.72
C LYS A 124 -34.90 -26.54 16.72
N ILE A 125 -35.66 -25.54 17.17
CA ILE A 125 -35.61 -24.17 16.65
C ILE A 125 -34.13 -23.74 16.66
N SER A 126 -33.64 -23.25 15.52
CA SER A 126 -32.29 -22.67 15.41
C SER A 126 -32.24 -21.34 16.15
N TYR A 127 -31.09 -20.99 16.71
CA TYR A 127 -30.94 -19.73 17.44
C TYR A 127 -29.73 -18.95 16.94
N GLN A 128 -29.89 -17.63 16.93
CA GLN A 128 -28.84 -16.65 16.74
C GLN A 128 -28.39 -16.18 18.12
N TYR A 129 -27.08 -16.19 18.35
CA TYR A 129 -26.49 -15.55 19.51
C TYR A 129 -26.06 -14.12 19.15
N TYR A 130 -26.35 -13.18 20.04
CA TYR A 130 -25.94 -11.79 19.89
C TYR A 130 -25.56 -11.25 21.28
N GLN A 131 -24.28 -10.94 21.47
CA GLN A 131 -23.72 -10.65 22.79
C GLN A 131 -24.05 -11.81 23.76
N HIS A 132 -24.64 -11.53 24.92
CA HIS A 132 -25.00 -12.56 25.91
C HIS A 132 -26.42 -13.11 25.76
N HIS A 133 -27.07 -12.88 24.60
CA HIS A 133 -28.48 -13.23 24.40
C HIS A 133 -28.69 -14.17 23.21
N LYS A 134 -29.75 -14.97 23.32
CA LYS A 134 -30.12 -16.01 22.37
C LYS A 134 -31.49 -15.69 21.79
N PHE A 135 -31.54 -15.40 20.49
CA PHE A 135 -32.76 -15.10 19.77
C PHE A 135 -33.12 -16.25 18.83
N PRO A 136 -34.38 -16.71 18.80
CA PRO A 136 -34.78 -17.76 17.85
C PRO A 136 -34.67 -17.24 16.41
N ILE A 137 -34.28 -18.12 15.50
CA ILE A 137 -34.21 -17.85 14.05
C ILE A 137 -35.55 -18.32 13.48
N THR A 138 -36.54 -17.44 13.56
CA THR A 138 -37.90 -17.71 13.09
C THR A 138 -38.65 -16.41 12.84
N MET A 139 -39.58 -16.44 11.88
CA MET A 139 -40.57 -15.38 11.67
C MET A 139 -41.87 -15.64 12.43
N ASN A 140 -42.05 -16.84 13.02
CA ASN A 140 -43.25 -17.22 13.75
C ASN A 140 -43.17 -16.75 15.21
N PRO A 141 -44.02 -15.82 15.66
CA PRO A 141 -44.01 -15.34 17.04
C PRO A 141 -44.19 -16.47 18.07
N LEU A 142 -44.94 -17.51 17.74
CA LEU A 142 -45.22 -18.62 18.65
C LEU A 142 -44.02 -19.54 18.89
N GLU A 143 -43.00 -19.48 18.03
CA GLU A 143 -41.75 -20.23 18.21
C GLU A 143 -40.78 -19.53 19.18
N TYR A 144 -41.12 -18.34 19.67
CA TYR A 144 -40.30 -17.65 20.68
C TYR A 144 -40.42 -18.23 22.09
N GLY A 145 -41.52 -18.90 22.40
CA GLY A 145 -41.80 -19.38 23.75
C GLY A 145 -43.30 -19.52 24.02
N ARG A 146 -43.71 -19.45 25.28
CA ARG A 146 -45.11 -19.60 25.68
C ARG A 146 -45.88 -18.31 25.44
N LEU A 147 -46.97 -18.36 24.68
CA LEU A 147 -47.88 -17.23 24.51
C LEU A 147 -48.52 -16.83 25.86
N ILE A 148 -48.36 -15.56 26.25
CA ILE A 148 -49.05 -14.96 27.41
C ILE A 148 -50.38 -14.35 26.93
N GLU A 149 -50.31 -13.53 25.88
CA GLU A 149 -51.45 -12.74 25.38
C GLU A 149 -51.26 -12.45 23.88
N GLN A 150 -52.34 -12.47 23.11
CA GLN A 150 -52.36 -12.05 21.71
C GLN A 150 -53.53 -11.07 21.50
N THR A 151 -53.24 -9.91 20.91
CA THR A 151 -54.24 -8.92 20.50
C THR A 151 -54.00 -8.55 19.04
N GLU A 152 -54.90 -8.98 18.14
CA GLU A 152 -54.77 -8.83 16.69
C GLU A 152 -53.38 -9.27 16.18
N ASN A 153 -52.48 -8.31 15.94
CA ASN A 153 -51.15 -8.51 15.39
C ASN A 153 -50.01 -8.42 16.43
N LYS A 154 -50.33 -8.22 17.72
CA LYS A 154 -49.37 -8.13 18.82
C LYS A 154 -49.38 -9.42 19.64
N PHE A 155 -48.20 -9.99 19.84
CA PHE A 155 -47.96 -11.20 20.62
C PHE A 155 -47.07 -10.87 21.81
N THR A 156 -47.50 -11.22 23.02
CA THR A 156 -46.69 -11.17 24.23
C THR A 156 -46.28 -12.59 24.57
N ILE A 157 -44.99 -12.90 24.42
CA ILE A 157 -44.42 -14.24 24.56
C ILE A 157 -43.51 -14.30 25.78
N GLN A 158 -43.75 -15.25 26.67
CA GLN A 158 -42.81 -15.64 27.71
C GLN A 158 -41.71 -16.52 27.09
N VAL A 159 -40.51 -15.97 26.97
CA VAL A 159 -39.36 -16.68 26.38
C VAL A 159 -38.77 -17.66 27.40
N ASN A 160 -38.67 -17.23 28.66
CA ASN A 160 -38.27 -18.07 29.79
C ASN A 160 -38.89 -17.50 31.10
N LYS A 161 -38.47 -17.99 32.28
CA LYS A 161 -39.05 -17.57 33.56
C LYS A 161 -39.00 -16.05 33.81
N THR A 162 -37.98 -15.36 33.30
CA THR A 162 -37.71 -13.94 33.58
C THR A 162 -37.85 -13.04 32.36
N ASP A 163 -37.86 -13.62 31.14
CA ASP A 163 -37.74 -12.87 29.91
C ASP A 163 -39.04 -12.90 29.08
N ILE A 164 -39.39 -11.75 28.51
CA ILE A 164 -40.60 -11.55 27.72
C ILE A 164 -40.21 -10.93 26.37
N ALA A 165 -40.79 -11.43 25.28
CA ALA A 165 -40.72 -10.80 23.97
C ALA A 165 -42.10 -10.27 23.59
N ILE A 166 -42.19 -8.99 23.26
CA ILE A 166 -43.36 -8.39 22.63
C ILE A 166 -43.08 -8.29 21.14
N ILE A 167 -43.88 -8.98 20.32
CA ILE A 167 -43.72 -9.07 18.88
C ILE A 167 -44.95 -8.45 18.22
N ILE A 168 -44.77 -7.37 17.47
CA ILE A 168 -45.83 -6.73 16.68
C ILE A 168 -45.59 -7.09 15.22
N GLN A 169 -46.53 -7.82 14.63
CA GLN A 169 -46.45 -8.24 13.24
C GLN A 169 -47.15 -7.21 12.33
N ASP A 170 -46.42 -6.67 11.37
CA ASP A 170 -46.92 -5.71 10.38
C ASP A 170 -46.66 -6.27 8.96
N GLY A 171 -47.66 -6.95 8.42
CA GLY A 171 -47.56 -7.68 7.15
C GLY A 171 -46.46 -8.74 7.17
N LEU A 172 -45.39 -8.49 6.42
CA LEU A 172 -44.22 -9.37 6.31
C LEU A 172 -43.11 -9.05 7.33
N ASN A 173 -43.35 -8.12 8.25
CA ASN A 173 -42.37 -7.62 9.20
C ASN A 173 -42.76 -7.96 10.63
N ASN A 174 -41.77 -8.28 11.46
CA ASN A 174 -41.95 -8.35 12.91
C ASN A 174 -41.17 -7.21 13.56
N HIS A 175 -41.79 -6.51 14.51
CA HIS A 175 -41.14 -5.58 15.43
C HIS A 175 -41.04 -6.21 16.81
N ILE A 176 -39.83 -6.50 17.26
CA ILE A 176 -39.60 -7.25 18.50
C ILE A 176 -39.03 -6.29 19.55
N LYS A 177 -39.63 -6.29 20.75
CA LYS A 177 -39.07 -5.74 21.99
C LYS A 177 -38.79 -6.87 22.95
N TYR A 178 -37.53 -7.06 23.32
CA TYR A 178 -37.08 -8.12 24.22
C TYR A 178 -36.77 -7.54 25.60
N PHE A 179 -37.46 -8.04 26.62
CA PHE A 179 -37.34 -7.65 28.02
C PHE A 179 -36.68 -8.77 28.81
N LYS A 180 -35.69 -8.42 29.62
CA LYS A 180 -35.03 -9.33 30.57
C LYS A 180 -35.25 -8.80 31.97
N GLU A 181 -35.83 -9.62 32.84
CA GLU A 181 -36.15 -9.23 34.22
C GLU A 181 -36.97 -7.92 34.28
N GLY A 182 -37.88 -7.73 33.31
CA GLY A 182 -38.71 -6.52 33.18
C GLY A 182 -38.04 -5.32 32.50
N HIS A 183 -36.74 -5.36 32.22
CA HIS A 183 -36.03 -4.26 31.55
C HIS A 183 -35.92 -4.49 30.05
N LEU A 184 -36.31 -3.50 29.25
CA LEU A 184 -36.12 -3.53 27.79
C LEU A 184 -34.62 -3.61 27.47
N THR A 185 -34.17 -4.75 26.95
CA THR A 185 -32.76 -5.01 26.67
C THR A 185 -32.44 -4.82 25.19
N TYR A 186 -33.33 -5.26 24.30
CA TYR A 186 -33.17 -5.09 22.85
C TYR A 186 -34.46 -4.74 22.15
N GLN A 187 -34.31 -4.02 21.05
CA GLN A 187 -35.35 -3.82 20.07
C GLN A 187 -34.78 -4.11 18.69
N TYR A 188 -35.47 -4.92 17.89
CA TYR A 188 -35.03 -5.27 16.55
C TYR A 188 -36.23 -5.51 15.63
N ARG A 189 -35.95 -5.65 14.34
CA ARG A 189 -36.96 -5.86 13.30
C ARG A 189 -36.57 -7.04 12.44
N ASP A 190 -37.52 -7.91 12.13
CA ASP A 190 -37.34 -9.00 11.17
C ASP A 190 -38.18 -8.71 9.92
N PHE A 191 -37.60 -8.90 8.74
CA PHE A 191 -38.21 -8.63 7.44
C PHE A 191 -38.24 -9.92 6.62
N LYS A 192 -39.42 -10.48 6.35
CA LYS A 192 -39.55 -11.69 5.51
C LYS A 192 -39.33 -11.34 4.05
N LEU A 193 -38.44 -12.07 3.38
CA LEU A 193 -38.12 -11.89 1.96
C LEU A 193 -38.73 -12.98 1.09
N SER A 194 -38.79 -14.22 1.58
CA SER A 194 -39.42 -15.36 0.92
C SER A 194 -39.92 -16.37 1.97
N HIS A 195 -40.42 -17.52 1.53
CA HIS A 195 -40.89 -18.58 2.43
C HIS A 195 -39.81 -19.03 3.44
N ASN A 196 -38.56 -19.16 2.98
CA ASN A 196 -37.45 -19.67 3.78
C ASN A 196 -36.35 -18.62 4.07
N LYS A 197 -36.56 -17.35 3.70
CA LYS A 197 -35.56 -16.28 3.85
C LYS A 197 -36.12 -15.07 4.57
N PHE A 198 -35.39 -14.56 5.55
CA PHE A 198 -35.69 -13.30 6.22
C PHE A 198 -34.41 -12.58 6.67
N ILE A 199 -34.52 -11.27 6.95
CA ILE A 199 -33.44 -10.45 7.49
C ILE A 199 -33.83 -9.92 8.86
N ARG A 200 -32.97 -10.11 9.86
CA ARG A 200 -33.06 -9.44 11.16
C ARG A 200 -32.15 -8.21 11.20
N VAL A 201 -32.71 -7.05 11.52
CA VAL A 201 -31.99 -5.80 11.71
C VAL A 201 -31.91 -5.50 13.21
N LEU A 202 -30.71 -5.61 13.76
CA LEU A 202 -30.43 -5.37 15.17
C LEU A 202 -29.29 -4.36 15.28
N ASN A 203 -29.61 -3.18 15.83
CA ASN A 203 -28.75 -1.99 15.79
C ASN A 203 -28.35 -1.62 14.35
N ASN A 204 -27.05 -1.66 14.04
CA ASN A 204 -26.48 -1.40 12.70
C ASN A 204 -26.07 -2.68 11.95
N LYS A 205 -26.52 -3.86 12.43
CA LYS A 205 -26.20 -5.16 11.85
C LYS A 205 -27.44 -5.77 11.22
N ASN A 206 -27.29 -6.30 10.01
CA ASN A 206 -28.31 -7.10 9.35
C ASN A 206 -27.85 -8.55 9.28
N PHE A 207 -28.71 -9.46 9.72
CA PHE A 207 -28.48 -10.90 9.72
C PHE A 207 -29.47 -11.55 8.76
N THR A 208 -28.97 -12.12 7.67
CA THR A 208 -29.79 -12.81 6.67
C THR A 208 -29.81 -14.29 6.97
N PHE A 209 -31.01 -14.84 7.10
CA PHE A 209 -31.23 -16.25 7.35
C PHE A 209 -31.85 -16.90 6.12
N ILE A 210 -31.38 -18.10 5.76
CA ILE A 210 -31.98 -18.99 4.75
C ILE A 210 -32.10 -20.37 5.40
N ASP A 211 -33.27 -21.00 5.29
CA ASP A 211 -33.55 -22.33 5.86
C ASP A 211 -33.15 -22.43 7.35
N ASN A 212 -33.50 -21.39 8.12
CA ASN A 212 -33.21 -21.26 9.55
C ASN A 212 -31.71 -21.28 9.90
N LYS A 213 -30.83 -20.95 8.96
CA LYS A 213 -29.38 -20.80 9.15
C LYS A 213 -28.93 -19.40 8.80
N LEU A 214 -28.03 -18.83 9.60
CA LEU A 214 -27.37 -17.57 9.27
C LEU A 214 -26.47 -17.79 8.06
N VAL A 215 -26.72 -17.07 6.97
CA VAL A 215 -25.91 -17.17 5.74
C VAL A 215 -25.09 -15.93 5.45
N LEU A 216 -25.52 -14.77 5.96
CA LEU A 216 -24.84 -13.50 5.72
C LEU A 216 -25.08 -12.52 6.88
N LEU A 217 -24.00 -12.00 7.45
CA LEU A 217 -24.01 -10.82 8.32
C LEU A 217 -23.52 -9.63 7.50
N THR A 218 -24.20 -8.48 7.60
CA THR A 218 -23.70 -7.21 7.05
C THR A 218 -23.74 -6.10 8.09
N ILE A 219 -22.72 -5.24 8.10
CA ILE A 219 -22.57 -4.12 9.03
C ILE A 219 -22.16 -2.87 8.24
N GLU A 220 -23.00 -1.82 8.27
CA GLU A 220 -22.60 -0.52 7.71
C GLU A 220 -21.53 0.11 8.60
N LYS A 221 -20.37 0.41 8.02
CA LYS A 221 -19.25 1.05 8.72
C LYS A 221 -19.39 2.56 8.68
N LYS A 222 -19.13 3.21 9.82
CA LYS A 222 -19.07 4.67 9.92
C LYS A 222 -17.71 5.13 9.38
N VAL A 223 -17.73 6.03 8.40
CA VAL A 223 -16.54 6.60 7.77
C VAL A 223 -16.76 8.08 7.52
N ASN A 224 -15.68 8.85 7.52
CA ASN A 224 -15.66 10.21 6.99
C ASN A 224 -15.54 10.19 5.46
N PHE A 225 -15.80 11.33 4.81
CA PHE A 225 -15.66 11.50 3.37
C PHE A 225 -14.59 12.52 3.04
N ILE A 226 -13.93 12.33 1.89
CA ILE A 226 -12.95 13.29 1.39
C ILE A 226 -13.65 14.63 1.16
N LYS A 227 -13.11 15.70 1.76
CA LYS A 227 -13.73 17.02 1.72
C LYS A 227 -13.39 17.76 0.43
N ASN A 228 -14.35 18.48 -0.15
CA ASN A 228 -14.12 19.43 -1.23
C ASN A 228 -13.17 20.56 -0.82
N LEU A 229 -12.61 21.24 -1.83
CA LEU A 229 -11.87 22.49 -1.68
C LEU A 229 -12.56 23.60 -2.48
N LEU A 230 -12.28 24.85 -2.13
CA LEU A 230 -12.78 26.00 -2.87
C LEU A 230 -11.73 26.50 -3.89
N PRO A 231 -12.18 26.99 -5.07
CA PRO A 231 -11.30 27.66 -6.01
C PRO A 231 -10.79 28.98 -5.42
N GLN A 232 -9.69 29.48 -5.96
CA GLN A 232 -9.02 30.68 -5.48
C GLN A 232 -9.26 31.82 -6.47
N SER A 233 -9.61 33.00 -5.96
CA SER A 233 -9.96 34.15 -6.79
C SER A 233 -8.74 34.96 -7.26
N LYS A 234 -7.58 34.79 -6.63
CA LYS A 234 -6.36 35.52 -6.96
C LYS A 234 -5.16 34.59 -7.07
N LEU A 235 -4.36 34.83 -8.10
CA LEU A 235 -3.03 34.24 -8.25
C LEU A 235 -2.07 34.93 -7.28
N THR A 236 -1.15 34.18 -6.69
CA THR A 236 -0.13 34.70 -5.77
C THR A 236 1.20 34.01 -6.06
N ASN A 237 2.12 34.72 -6.68
CA ASN A 237 3.49 34.25 -6.94
C ASN A 237 4.46 35.02 -6.03
N LYS A 238 4.63 34.52 -4.81
CA LYS A 238 5.67 35.01 -3.87
C LYS A 238 6.77 33.97 -3.79
N ILE A 239 7.72 34.06 -4.73
CA ILE A 239 8.77 33.06 -4.89
C ILE A 239 10.14 33.70 -5.03
N ILE A 240 11.14 32.93 -4.61
CA ILE A 240 12.56 33.10 -4.92
C ILE A 240 13.01 31.75 -5.49
N THR A 241 14.00 31.76 -6.37
CA THR A 241 14.69 30.54 -6.81
C THR A 241 16.13 30.57 -6.35
N MET A 242 16.69 29.40 -6.08
CA MET A 242 18.05 29.25 -5.57
C MET A 242 18.68 27.97 -6.13
N ASP A 243 20.00 27.98 -6.25
CA ASP A 243 20.80 26.86 -6.76
C ASP A 243 22.19 26.86 -6.10
N ILE A 244 22.81 25.68 -5.98
CA ILE A 244 24.13 25.48 -5.35
C ILE A 244 25.02 24.64 -6.27
N GLU A 245 26.20 25.16 -6.57
CA GLU A 245 27.24 24.42 -7.28
C GLU A 245 28.29 23.85 -6.33
N THR A 246 28.76 22.63 -6.63
CA THR A 246 29.69 21.87 -5.77
C THR A 246 30.85 21.30 -6.57
N PHE A 247 32.01 21.15 -5.93
CA PHE A 247 33.11 20.30 -6.42
C PHE A 247 33.32 19.13 -5.45
N ILE A 248 34.09 18.13 -5.87
CA ILE A 248 34.40 16.96 -5.04
C ILE A 248 35.81 17.11 -4.46
N LYS A 249 35.93 16.98 -3.14
CA LYS A 249 37.19 16.88 -2.40
C LYS A 249 37.15 15.67 -1.48
N ASP A 250 38.15 14.79 -1.57
CA ASP A 250 38.26 13.58 -0.75
C ASP A 250 36.97 12.72 -0.76
N GLY A 251 36.32 12.63 -1.92
CA GLY A 251 35.05 11.90 -2.07
C GLY A 251 33.83 12.59 -1.44
N VAL A 252 33.91 13.88 -1.11
CA VAL A 252 32.81 14.66 -0.50
C VAL A 252 32.48 15.86 -1.39
N HIS A 253 31.17 16.12 -1.60
CA HIS A 253 30.74 17.36 -2.25
C HIS A 253 30.92 18.56 -1.33
N ILE A 254 31.57 19.62 -1.84
CA ILE A 254 31.77 20.90 -1.16
C ILE A 254 31.12 22.01 -2.00
N PRO A 255 30.13 22.74 -1.45
CA PRO A 255 29.56 23.91 -2.11
C PRO A 255 30.59 25.02 -2.33
N TYR A 256 30.68 25.54 -3.56
CA TYR A 256 31.60 26.62 -3.90
C TYR A 256 30.95 27.85 -4.52
N CYS A 257 29.71 27.73 -4.99
CA CYS A 257 28.91 28.85 -5.44
C CYS A 257 27.45 28.63 -5.05
N ILE A 258 26.76 29.70 -4.68
CA ILE A 258 25.31 29.73 -4.45
C ILE A 258 24.75 31.00 -5.05
N SER A 259 23.65 30.88 -5.79
CA SER A 259 22.92 32.00 -6.35
C SER A 259 21.45 31.97 -5.94
N TRP A 260 20.82 33.14 -5.88
CA TRP A 260 19.37 33.25 -5.78
C TRP A 260 18.83 34.36 -6.68
N TYR A 261 17.58 34.23 -7.10
CA TYR A 261 16.87 35.17 -7.96
C TYR A 261 15.42 35.38 -7.48
N ASP A 262 14.99 36.64 -7.34
CA ASP A 262 13.66 37.01 -6.82
C ASP A 262 12.63 37.38 -7.92
N GLY A 263 13.03 37.33 -9.19
CA GLY A 263 12.24 37.81 -10.33
C GLY A 263 12.69 39.15 -10.90
N GLU A 264 13.58 39.86 -10.19
CA GLU A 264 14.12 41.15 -10.61
C GLU A 264 15.65 41.17 -10.55
N LYS A 265 16.22 40.65 -9.45
CA LYS A 265 17.65 40.70 -9.16
C LYS A 265 18.19 39.32 -8.80
N SER A 266 19.36 39.02 -9.36
CA SER A 266 20.18 37.90 -8.91
C SER A 266 21.19 38.37 -7.87
N ARG A 267 21.51 37.51 -6.91
CA ARG A 267 22.74 37.63 -6.11
C ARG A 267 23.44 36.30 -6.04
N SER A 268 24.77 36.35 -6.06
CA SER A 268 25.64 35.20 -6.07
C SER A 268 26.76 35.38 -5.06
N TYR A 269 27.19 34.27 -4.48
CA TYR A 269 28.28 34.21 -3.50
C TYR A 269 29.23 33.11 -3.94
N TYR A 270 30.53 33.40 -3.90
CA TYR A 270 31.57 32.48 -4.32
C TYR A 270 32.51 32.16 -3.16
N ILE A 271 33.02 30.93 -3.09
CA ILE A 271 33.77 30.44 -1.92
C ILE A 271 35.03 31.26 -1.63
N LEU A 272 35.71 31.77 -2.65
CA LEU A 272 36.93 32.57 -2.48
C LEU A 272 36.68 33.94 -1.84
N GLU A 273 35.43 34.40 -1.80
CA GLU A 273 35.01 35.65 -1.14
C GLU A 273 34.53 35.41 0.29
N SER A 274 34.52 34.14 0.74
CA SER A 274 33.96 33.70 2.01
C SER A 274 35.02 33.01 2.85
N LYS A 275 34.88 33.07 4.18
CA LYS A 275 35.79 32.37 5.10
C LYS A 275 35.71 30.85 4.96
N SER A 276 34.52 30.34 4.62
CA SER A 276 34.26 28.93 4.41
C SER A 276 33.04 28.72 3.51
N SER A 277 32.87 27.51 3.01
CA SER A 277 31.65 27.08 2.29
C SER A 277 30.38 27.31 3.13
N ASN A 278 30.44 27.04 4.43
CA ASN A 278 29.30 27.27 5.33
C ASN A 278 29.00 28.77 5.49
N ASP A 279 30.02 29.62 5.61
CA ASP A 279 29.83 31.07 5.72
C ASP A 279 29.20 31.66 4.47
N MET A 280 29.61 31.19 3.29
CA MET A 280 29.02 31.55 1.99
C MET A 280 27.52 31.27 1.98
N LEU A 281 27.13 30.05 2.35
CA LEU A 281 25.73 29.64 2.42
C LEU A 281 24.95 30.44 3.49
N ILE A 282 25.54 30.69 4.66
CA ILE A 282 24.92 31.51 5.72
C ILE A 282 24.64 32.93 5.25
N GLN A 283 25.58 33.56 4.52
CA GLN A 283 25.38 34.91 3.97
C GLN A 283 24.22 34.93 2.98
N ALA A 284 24.18 33.98 2.04
CA ALA A 284 23.09 33.86 1.07
C ALA A 284 21.71 33.70 1.75
N ILE A 285 21.62 32.88 2.81
CA ILE A 285 20.38 32.72 3.57
C ILE A 285 19.99 34.00 4.30
N LYS A 286 20.94 34.69 4.96
CA LYS A 286 20.64 35.93 5.69
C LYS A 286 20.11 37.03 4.77
N ASP A 287 20.62 37.15 3.56
CA ASP A 287 20.20 38.16 2.58
C ASP A 287 18.74 37.99 2.11
N ILE A 288 18.20 36.77 2.17
CA ILE A 288 16.79 36.50 1.86
C ILE A 288 15.88 36.50 3.10
N MET A 289 16.42 36.57 4.32
CA MET A 289 15.66 36.69 5.57
C MET A 289 15.40 38.16 5.93
N ILE A 290 14.67 38.85 5.06
CA ILE A 290 14.30 40.27 5.20
C ILE A 290 12.81 40.49 4.96
N LYS A 291 12.30 41.66 5.38
CA LYS A 291 10.87 42.03 5.26
C LYS A 291 10.28 41.86 3.86
N LYS A 292 11.06 42.14 2.81
CA LYS A 292 10.61 41.98 1.40
C LYS A 292 10.13 40.56 1.13
N TYR A 293 10.85 39.57 1.67
CA TYR A 293 10.67 38.15 1.34
C TYR A 293 9.91 37.37 2.40
N ASP A 294 9.31 38.04 3.38
CA ASP A 294 8.51 37.36 4.38
C ASP A 294 7.36 36.57 3.74
N ASN A 295 7.19 35.33 4.19
CA ASN A 295 6.29 34.29 3.69
C ASN A 295 6.49 33.92 2.20
N HIS A 296 7.68 34.12 1.63
CA HIS A 296 8.02 33.63 0.29
C HIS A 296 8.36 32.14 0.27
N ASN A 297 8.19 31.53 -0.90
CA ASN A 297 8.65 30.17 -1.17
C ASN A 297 9.98 30.22 -1.92
N VAL A 298 11.00 29.54 -1.42
CA VAL A 298 12.28 29.38 -2.12
C VAL A 298 12.26 28.06 -2.87
N TYR A 299 12.19 28.09 -4.20
CA TYR A 299 12.25 26.90 -5.03
C TYR A 299 13.68 26.57 -5.40
N ILE A 300 14.08 25.33 -5.12
CA ILE A 300 15.35 24.75 -5.54
C ILE A 300 15.02 23.48 -6.34
N HIS A 301 15.70 23.25 -7.45
CA HIS A 301 15.43 22.08 -8.30
C HIS A 301 16.21 20.87 -7.80
N ASN A 302 15.51 19.82 -7.33
CA ASN A 302 16.09 18.65 -6.68
C ASN A 302 16.60 18.91 -5.24
N LEU A 303 15.96 19.85 -4.53
CA LEU A 303 16.23 20.16 -3.11
C LEU A 303 16.34 18.88 -2.27
N SER A 304 15.39 17.96 -2.43
CA SER A 304 15.24 16.79 -1.57
C SER A 304 16.47 15.89 -1.54
N LYS A 305 17.22 15.82 -2.64
CA LYS A 305 18.29 14.83 -2.83
C LYS A 305 19.66 15.48 -3.02
N PHE A 306 19.76 16.80 -2.95
CA PHE A 306 21.02 17.51 -3.17
C PHE A 306 21.15 18.72 -2.24
N ASP A 307 20.68 19.90 -2.66
CA ASP A 307 20.87 21.19 -1.99
C ASP A 307 20.38 21.19 -0.53
N GLY A 308 19.23 20.53 -0.30
CA GLY A 308 18.61 20.45 1.01
C GLY A 308 19.49 19.72 2.04
N ILE A 309 20.39 18.84 1.59
CA ILE A 309 21.35 18.17 2.45
C ILE A 309 22.33 19.18 3.05
N PHE A 310 22.88 20.08 2.24
CA PHE A 310 23.80 21.13 2.72
C PHE A 310 23.06 22.17 3.57
N LEU A 311 21.86 22.58 3.13
CA LEU A 311 21.09 23.64 3.79
C LEU A 311 20.51 23.22 5.14
N LEU A 312 20.08 21.97 5.33
CA LEU A 312 19.34 21.57 6.54
C LEU A 312 20.09 21.90 7.84
N LYS A 313 21.38 21.55 7.92
CA LYS A 313 22.22 21.82 9.09
C LYS A 313 22.46 23.31 9.29
N ILE A 314 22.68 24.05 8.21
CA ILE A 314 22.87 25.51 8.26
C ILE A 314 21.62 26.21 8.78
N LEU A 315 20.45 25.87 8.24
CA LEU A 315 19.17 26.43 8.68
C LEU A 315 18.86 26.07 10.13
N ALA A 316 19.16 24.82 10.55
CA ALA A 316 18.99 24.39 11.93
C ALA A 316 19.85 25.22 12.89
N ASN A 317 21.10 25.51 12.55
CA ASN A 317 22.01 26.30 13.39
C ASN A 317 21.64 27.80 13.42
N LEU A 318 21.07 28.34 12.33
CA LEU A 318 20.72 29.75 12.25
C LEU A 318 19.40 30.08 12.98
N GLY A 319 18.40 29.22 12.91
CA GLY A 319 17.05 29.56 13.37
C GLY A 319 16.14 28.36 13.63
N GLN A 320 14.84 28.60 13.65
CA GLN A 320 13.86 27.52 13.84
C GLN A 320 13.49 26.91 12.49
N ILE A 321 13.54 25.58 12.41
CA ILE A 321 13.12 24.84 11.23
C ILE A 321 11.94 23.92 11.54
N LYS A 322 11.07 23.72 10.54
CA LYS A 322 10.05 22.67 10.53
C LYS A 322 10.14 21.94 9.18
N PRO A 323 11.02 20.94 9.07
CA PRO A 323 11.13 20.14 7.86
C PRO A 323 9.98 19.15 7.74
N LEU A 324 9.58 18.87 6.50
CA LEU A 324 8.71 17.77 6.12
C LEU A 324 9.58 16.73 5.41
N ILE A 325 9.85 15.61 6.06
CA ILE A 325 10.68 14.52 5.52
C ILE A 325 9.81 13.29 5.33
N HIS A 326 9.99 12.60 4.20
CA HIS A 326 9.30 11.36 3.91
C HIS A 326 10.29 10.35 3.32
N HIS A 327 10.43 9.18 3.95
CA HIS A 327 11.40 8.15 3.54
C HIS A 327 12.85 8.68 3.39
N GLY A 328 13.26 9.61 4.27
CA GLY A 328 14.59 10.23 4.24
C GLY A 328 14.74 11.39 3.24
N ASP A 329 13.76 11.63 2.38
CA ASP A 329 13.74 12.70 1.39
C ASP A 329 13.10 13.97 1.98
N ILE A 330 13.81 15.11 1.91
CA ILE A 330 13.30 16.41 2.38
C ILE A 330 12.33 16.99 1.33
N ILE A 331 11.03 17.01 1.65
CA ILE A 331 10.00 17.57 0.76
C ILE A 331 10.00 19.11 0.83
N SER A 332 10.08 19.66 2.04
CA SER A 332 10.10 21.11 2.26
C SER A 332 10.67 21.46 3.63
N ILE A 333 11.22 22.67 3.78
CA ILE A 333 11.71 23.19 5.06
C ILE A 333 11.07 24.55 5.31
N VAL A 334 10.22 24.67 6.33
CA VAL A 334 9.81 25.98 6.83
C VAL A 334 10.92 26.51 7.73
N PHE A 335 11.39 27.72 7.49
CA PHE A 335 12.50 28.34 8.21
C PHE A 335 12.08 29.70 8.77
N LYS A 336 12.34 29.91 10.06
CA LYS A 336 12.07 31.17 10.77
C LYS A 336 13.35 31.72 11.38
N PHE A 337 13.63 32.98 11.09
CA PHE A 337 14.80 33.72 11.58
C PHE A 337 14.50 35.22 11.61
N ASN A 338 14.89 35.91 12.69
CA ASN A 338 14.71 37.36 12.87
C ASN A 338 13.31 37.89 12.50
N ASN A 339 12.25 37.24 12.99
CA ASN A 339 10.82 37.53 12.71
C ASN A 339 10.34 37.28 11.27
N TYR A 340 11.20 36.81 10.37
CA TYR A 340 10.82 36.46 9.00
C TYR A 340 10.65 34.96 8.85
N ASN A 341 9.77 34.57 7.93
CA ASN A 341 9.42 33.19 7.65
C ASN A 341 9.52 32.90 6.16
N ILE A 342 10.29 31.89 5.75
CA ILE A 342 10.36 31.42 4.36
C ILE A 342 10.14 29.92 4.31
N THR A 343 9.77 29.40 3.14
CA THR A 343 9.64 27.95 2.94
C THR A 343 10.44 27.48 1.75
N PHE A 344 11.45 26.65 1.99
CA PHE A 344 12.21 25.97 0.94
C PHE A 344 11.40 24.80 0.38
N LYS A 345 11.35 24.69 -0.94
CA LYS A 345 10.55 23.70 -1.68
C LYS A 345 11.33 23.09 -2.82
N ASP A 346 11.13 21.80 -3.03
CA ASP A 346 11.66 21.09 -4.17
C ASP A 346 10.75 21.28 -5.39
N SER A 347 11.24 21.98 -6.41
CA SER A 347 10.48 22.15 -7.66
C SER A 347 10.33 20.83 -8.43
N GLN A 348 11.25 19.87 -8.27
CA GLN A 348 11.22 18.60 -8.98
C GLN A 348 10.08 17.68 -8.49
N GLN A 349 9.57 17.93 -7.28
CA GLN A 349 8.37 17.25 -6.77
C GLN A 349 7.08 17.69 -7.48
N LEU A 350 7.08 18.87 -8.10
CA LEU A 350 5.99 19.37 -8.96
C LEU A 350 6.25 19.09 -10.45
N LEU A 351 7.51 19.22 -10.88
CA LEU A 351 7.95 19.11 -12.27
C LEU A 351 9.09 18.09 -12.40
N ILE A 352 8.73 16.83 -12.65
CA ILE A 352 9.61 15.64 -12.51
C ILE A 352 10.59 15.46 -13.69
N LEU A 353 11.01 16.53 -14.36
CA LEU A 353 12.00 16.52 -15.44
C LEU A 353 13.22 17.34 -15.03
N SER A 354 14.35 17.17 -15.73
CA SER A 354 15.53 18.02 -15.49
C SER A 354 15.26 19.47 -15.89
N LEU A 355 15.93 20.42 -15.24
CA LEU A 355 15.79 21.85 -15.49
C LEU A 355 15.92 22.22 -16.97
N ARG A 356 16.94 21.69 -17.67
CA ARG A 356 17.13 21.90 -19.13
C ARG A 356 15.92 21.43 -19.95
N LYS A 357 15.35 20.25 -19.63
CA LYS A 357 14.18 19.71 -20.33
C LYS A 357 12.93 20.54 -20.04
N LEU A 358 12.77 21.01 -18.81
CA LEU A 358 11.68 21.91 -18.43
C LEU A 358 11.80 23.26 -19.14
N GLY A 359 13.00 23.85 -19.20
CA GLY A 359 13.23 25.12 -19.88
C GLY A 359 12.81 25.05 -21.35
N LYS A 360 13.21 23.99 -22.06
CA LYS A 360 12.77 23.71 -23.44
C LYS A 360 11.25 23.50 -23.53
N ALA A 361 10.67 22.70 -22.63
CA ALA A 361 9.24 22.38 -22.65
C ALA A 361 8.33 23.57 -22.32
N PHE A 362 8.80 24.51 -21.50
CA PHE A 362 8.07 25.73 -21.15
C PHE A 362 8.44 26.94 -22.03
N GLY A 363 9.36 26.74 -22.99
CA GLY A 363 9.85 27.78 -23.89
C GLY A 363 10.28 29.03 -23.14
N VAL A 364 11.07 28.86 -22.07
CA VAL A 364 11.56 29.98 -21.26
C VAL A 364 12.71 30.69 -21.97
N ASP A 365 12.87 31.98 -21.69
CA ASP A 365 13.80 32.85 -22.41
C ASP A 365 15.26 32.50 -22.06
N ILE A 366 15.50 32.16 -20.79
CA ILE A 366 16.83 31.77 -20.30
C ILE A 366 16.86 30.26 -20.07
N LEU A 367 17.62 29.57 -20.90
CA LEU A 367 17.91 28.15 -20.75
C LEU A 367 19.18 27.94 -19.92
N LYS A 368 19.18 26.86 -19.12
CA LYS A 368 20.38 26.29 -18.47
C LYS A 368 21.50 26.13 -19.50
N SER A 369 22.68 26.69 -19.26
CA SER A 369 23.86 26.57 -20.12
C SER A 369 24.56 25.23 -19.90
N TYR A 370 25.68 24.95 -20.58
CA TYR A 370 26.55 23.80 -20.31
C TYR A 370 27.72 24.22 -19.41
N PHE A 371 28.23 23.31 -18.59
CA PHE A 371 29.28 23.62 -17.63
C PHE A 371 30.18 22.40 -17.38
N PRO A 372 31.50 22.59 -17.22
CA PRO A 372 32.44 21.48 -17.07
C PRO A 372 32.61 21.07 -15.61
N TYR A 373 31.63 20.37 -15.04
CA TYR A 373 31.61 20.01 -13.61
C TYR A 373 32.85 19.24 -13.14
N THR A 374 33.42 18.39 -13.99
CA THR A 374 34.61 17.58 -13.66
C THR A 374 35.91 18.37 -13.73
N PHE A 375 35.88 19.58 -14.32
CA PHE A 375 37.03 20.48 -14.31
C PHE A 375 37.22 21.14 -12.94
N VAL A 376 36.12 21.51 -12.27
CA VAL A 376 36.16 22.27 -11.01
C VAL A 376 36.72 21.42 -9.87
N ASN A 377 37.77 21.91 -9.22
CA ASN A 377 38.39 21.33 -8.04
C ASN A 377 38.97 22.43 -7.14
N GLU A 378 39.44 22.07 -5.96
CA GLU A 378 39.94 23.05 -4.97
C GLU A 378 41.11 23.90 -5.47
N ASN A 379 41.91 23.40 -6.41
CA ASN A 379 43.14 24.05 -6.85
C ASN A 379 42.94 24.98 -8.04
N ASN A 380 41.73 25.06 -8.62
CA ASN A 380 41.48 25.86 -9.82
C ASN A 380 40.25 26.77 -9.72
N LEU A 381 39.74 27.03 -8.52
CA LEU A 381 38.55 27.87 -8.28
C LEU A 381 38.68 29.32 -8.80
N ASP A 382 39.91 29.83 -8.97
CA ASP A 382 40.27 31.14 -9.52
C ASP A 382 40.87 31.06 -10.94
N TYR A 383 40.71 29.92 -11.63
CA TYR A 383 41.28 29.69 -12.95
C TYR A 383 40.88 30.74 -13.99
N ILE A 384 41.88 31.27 -14.69
CA ILE A 384 41.75 32.13 -15.87
C ILE A 384 42.66 31.56 -16.96
N GLY A 385 42.11 31.20 -18.10
CA GLY A 385 42.89 30.63 -19.20
C GLY A 385 42.03 30.14 -20.37
N ILE A 386 42.50 29.09 -21.04
CA ILE A 386 41.77 28.49 -22.17
C ILE A 386 40.56 27.74 -21.63
N THR A 387 39.45 27.76 -22.37
CA THR A 387 38.25 27.00 -22.04
C THR A 387 38.58 25.51 -21.88
N PRO A 388 38.03 24.82 -20.85
CA PRO A 388 38.29 23.39 -20.65
C PRO A 388 37.93 22.55 -21.88
N ASP A 389 38.60 21.43 -22.05
CA ASP A 389 38.40 20.54 -23.19
C ASP A 389 36.94 20.09 -23.34
N PHE A 390 36.48 19.93 -24.58
CA PHE A 390 35.13 19.50 -24.94
C PHE A 390 34.69 18.24 -24.17
N SER A 391 35.60 17.29 -23.93
CA SER A 391 35.32 16.04 -23.22
C SER A 391 34.88 16.24 -21.76
N LEU A 392 35.11 17.41 -21.17
CA LEU A 392 34.72 17.75 -19.80
C LEU A 392 33.30 18.34 -19.73
N PHE A 393 32.66 18.61 -20.87
CA PHE A 393 31.29 19.12 -20.94
C PHE A 393 30.30 17.98 -21.27
N ASP A 394 29.28 17.82 -20.44
CA ASP A 394 28.26 16.78 -20.65
C ASP A 394 27.15 17.24 -21.61
N GLY A 395 27.01 16.54 -22.73
CA GLY A 395 25.87 16.65 -23.64
C GLY A 395 25.83 17.89 -24.55
N ILE A 396 26.93 18.64 -24.65
CA ILE A 396 27.08 19.78 -25.55
C ILE A 396 27.42 19.33 -26.98
N SER A 397 26.94 20.02 -28.02
CA SER A 397 27.40 19.80 -29.39
C SER A 397 28.74 20.52 -29.69
N HIS A 398 29.45 20.12 -30.74
CA HIS A 398 30.67 20.82 -31.16
C HIS A 398 30.37 22.28 -31.49
N ASP A 399 29.32 22.56 -32.26
CA ASP A 399 28.90 23.92 -32.59
C ASP A 399 28.56 24.77 -31.35
N GLU A 400 27.89 24.18 -30.34
CA GLU A 400 27.59 24.86 -29.07
C GLU A 400 28.86 25.13 -28.26
N PHE A 401 29.84 24.22 -28.31
CA PHE A 401 31.13 24.34 -27.63
C PHE A 401 32.03 25.40 -28.26
N ASP A 402 32.12 25.42 -29.59
CA ASP A 402 32.89 26.42 -30.33
C ASP A 402 32.38 27.84 -30.00
N GLY A 403 31.06 28.00 -29.82
CA GLY A 403 30.44 29.26 -29.43
C GLY A 403 30.75 29.75 -28.01
N ILE A 404 31.23 28.89 -27.11
CA ILE A 404 31.64 29.25 -25.74
C ILE A 404 33.15 29.25 -25.53
N THR A 405 33.92 28.88 -26.56
CA THR A 405 35.37 28.76 -26.48
C THR A 405 36.03 30.14 -26.42
N SER A 406 36.94 30.29 -25.46
CA SER A 406 37.69 31.52 -25.19
C SER A 406 39.09 31.21 -24.66
N ASN A 407 40.07 32.03 -25.04
CA ASN A 407 41.44 32.01 -24.50
C ASN A 407 41.57 32.72 -23.15
N ASN A 408 40.52 33.41 -22.70
CA ASN A 408 40.47 34.14 -21.43
C ASN A 408 39.21 33.75 -20.63
N TRP A 409 38.91 32.46 -20.60
CA TRP A 409 37.82 31.84 -19.86
C TRP A 409 38.10 31.92 -18.36
N ASN A 410 37.16 32.45 -17.59
CA ASN A 410 37.29 32.65 -16.14
C ASN A 410 36.28 31.76 -15.40
N LEU A 411 36.78 30.76 -14.68
CA LEU A 411 35.93 29.77 -14.02
C LEU A 411 34.92 30.39 -13.06
N ARG A 412 35.35 31.38 -12.28
CA ARG A 412 34.49 32.03 -11.29
C ARG A 412 33.34 32.77 -11.95
N ASN A 413 33.61 33.57 -12.98
CA ASN A 413 32.58 34.31 -13.70
C ASN A 413 31.59 33.35 -14.39
N GLU A 414 32.10 32.26 -14.96
CA GLU A 414 31.29 31.26 -15.65
C GLU A 414 30.44 30.45 -14.68
N ALA A 415 30.98 30.08 -13.51
CA ALA A 415 30.22 29.41 -12.45
C ALA A 415 29.09 30.28 -11.90
N ILE A 416 29.36 31.56 -11.64
CA ILE A 416 28.34 32.52 -11.18
C ILE A 416 27.26 32.68 -12.25
N ASN A 417 27.65 32.95 -13.50
CA ASN A 417 26.72 33.08 -14.62
C ASN A 417 25.88 31.80 -14.80
N TYR A 418 26.49 30.64 -14.66
CA TYR A 418 25.82 29.35 -14.71
C TYR A 418 24.73 29.21 -13.65
N CYS A 419 25.10 29.41 -12.39
CA CYS A 419 24.20 29.25 -11.24
C CYS A 419 23.07 30.29 -11.25
N GLU A 420 23.35 31.53 -11.67
CA GLU A 420 22.31 32.56 -11.87
C GLU A 420 21.33 32.19 -12.98
N ARG A 421 21.82 31.69 -14.13
CA ARG A 421 20.96 31.27 -15.23
C ARG A 421 20.05 30.13 -14.83
N ASP A 422 20.52 29.21 -13.99
CA ASP A 422 19.68 28.15 -13.44
C ASP A 422 18.57 28.68 -12.56
N CYS A 423 18.88 29.62 -11.67
CA CYS A 423 17.88 30.31 -10.86
C CYS A 423 16.83 31.01 -11.74
N ILE A 424 17.26 31.81 -12.72
CA ILE A 424 16.35 32.56 -13.60
C ILE A 424 15.49 31.60 -14.45
N SER A 425 16.10 30.55 -15.02
CA SER A 425 15.39 29.53 -15.79
C SER A 425 14.31 28.87 -14.94
N LEU A 426 14.65 28.45 -13.72
CA LEU A 426 13.71 27.85 -12.79
C LEU A 426 12.56 28.82 -12.43
N TYR A 427 12.86 30.10 -12.21
CA TYR A 427 11.86 31.11 -11.88
C TYR A 427 10.84 31.25 -13.01
N GLN A 428 11.32 31.41 -14.25
CA GLN A 428 10.46 31.52 -15.44
C GLN A 428 9.59 30.27 -15.62
N ILE A 429 10.14 29.07 -15.39
CA ILE A 429 9.39 27.81 -15.45
C ILE A 429 8.27 27.79 -14.41
N ILE A 430 8.57 28.11 -13.15
CA ILE A 430 7.60 28.06 -12.05
C ILE A 430 6.49 29.09 -12.24
N ILE A 431 6.80 30.31 -12.69
CA ILE A 431 5.80 31.33 -13.00
C ILE A 431 4.88 30.87 -14.14
N LYS A 432 5.44 30.40 -15.26
CA LYS A 432 4.62 29.89 -16.39
C LYS A 432 3.73 28.72 -15.94
N PHE A 433 4.27 27.79 -15.16
CA PHE A 433 3.51 26.67 -14.61
C PHE A 433 2.40 27.14 -13.66
N SER A 434 2.69 28.07 -12.75
CA SER A 434 1.73 28.64 -11.79
C SER A 434 0.57 29.32 -12.51
N ASN A 435 0.88 30.18 -13.49
CA ASN A 435 -0.10 30.90 -14.29
C ASN A 435 -1.00 29.92 -15.03
N MET A 436 -0.43 28.95 -15.75
CA MET A 436 -1.22 27.94 -16.46
C MET A 436 -2.16 27.15 -15.55
N ILE A 437 -1.68 26.69 -14.38
CA ILE A 437 -2.55 25.96 -13.45
C ILE A 437 -3.66 26.87 -12.92
N PHE A 438 -3.35 28.14 -12.64
CA PHE A 438 -4.33 29.10 -12.17
C PHE A 438 -5.37 29.43 -13.24
N ASP A 439 -4.96 29.68 -14.48
CA ASP A 439 -5.87 30.04 -15.58
C ASP A 439 -6.89 28.93 -15.89
N PHE A 440 -6.46 27.66 -15.81
CA PHE A 440 -7.34 26.52 -16.11
C PHE A 440 -8.12 26.00 -14.90
N PHE A 441 -7.58 26.12 -13.69
CA PHE A 441 -8.15 25.48 -12.50
C PHE A 441 -8.35 26.42 -11.31
N ASN A 442 -8.09 27.73 -11.42
CA ASN A 442 -8.18 28.70 -10.33
C ASN A 442 -7.48 28.21 -9.05
N ILE A 443 -6.29 27.63 -9.20
CA ILE A 443 -5.53 27.03 -8.10
C ILE A 443 -4.11 27.59 -8.03
N ASN A 444 -3.70 28.04 -6.85
CA ASN A 444 -2.31 28.43 -6.60
C ASN A 444 -1.46 27.19 -6.30
N ILE A 445 -0.37 27.00 -7.05
CA ILE A 445 0.48 25.80 -6.93
C ILE A 445 1.28 25.78 -5.62
N HIS A 446 1.61 26.94 -5.07
CA HIS A 446 2.58 27.03 -3.98
C HIS A 446 2.09 26.42 -2.67
N LYS A 447 0.78 26.19 -2.47
CA LYS A 447 0.29 25.47 -1.27
C LYS A 447 0.51 23.95 -1.34
N TYR A 448 0.93 23.43 -2.48
CA TYR A 448 1.10 22.00 -2.72
C TYR A 448 2.59 21.63 -2.77
N PRO A 449 3.06 20.71 -1.92
CA PRO A 449 4.46 20.30 -1.93
C PRO A 449 4.82 19.38 -3.11
N THR A 450 3.84 18.68 -3.69
CA THR A 450 4.07 17.68 -4.74
C THR A 450 3.01 17.73 -5.83
N LEU A 451 3.34 17.24 -7.03
CA LEU A 451 2.43 17.14 -8.16
C LEU A 451 1.19 16.29 -7.83
N SER A 452 1.37 15.19 -7.09
CA SER A 452 0.26 14.35 -6.63
C SER A 452 -0.70 15.13 -5.71
N SER A 453 -0.16 15.94 -4.80
CA SER A 453 -0.99 16.80 -3.94
C SER A 453 -1.70 17.90 -4.73
N LEU A 454 -1.07 18.47 -5.76
CA LEU A 454 -1.69 19.44 -6.67
C LEU A 454 -2.81 18.81 -7.50
N ALA A 455 -2.56 17.66 -8.12
CA ALA A 455 -3.55 16.92 -8.90
C ALA A 455 -4.78 16.58 -8.05
N PHE A 456 -4.55 16.15 -6.81
CA PHE A 456 -5.63 15.87 -5.85
C PHE A 456 -6.35 17.14 -5.40
N GLY A 457 -5.63 18.26 -5.26
CA GLY A 457 -6.21 19.58 -5.03
C GLY A 457 -7.17 19.98 -6.14
N ILE A 458 -6.74 19.88 -7.39
CA ILE A 458 -7.56 20.13 -8.59
C ILE A 458 -8.80 19.24 -8.59
N PHE A 459 -8.62 17.93 -8.36
CA PHE A 459 -9.72 16.96 -8.29
C PHE A 459 -10.76 17.35 -7.22
N ARG A 460 -10.32 17.69 -6.01
CA ARG A 460 -11.21 18.05 -4.89
C ARG A 460 -11.94 19.38 -5.07
N THR A 461 -11.36 20.31 -5.82
CA THR A 461 -11.98 21.60 -6.09
C THR A 461 -13.07 21.50 -7.15
N HIS A 462 -12.83 20.77 -8.24
CA HIS A 462 -13.67 20.85 -9.44
C HIS A 462 -14.42 19.58 -9.82
N PHE A 463 -13.99 18.42 -9.33
CA PHE A 463 -14.45 17.12 -9.85
C PHE A 463 -15.10 16.22 -8.80
N LEU A 464 -14.67 16.31 -7.55
CA LEU A 464 -15.22 15.53 -6.45
C LEU A 464 -16.63 16.01 -6.11
N ARG A 465 -17.61 15.10 -6.05
CA ARG A 465 -18.92 15.42 -5.47
C ARG A 465 -18.89 15.25 -3.95
N LYS A 466 -19.73 16.03 -3.27
CA LYS A 466 -19.84 16.01 -1.81
C LYS A 466 -20.21 14.61 -1.30
N ASP A 467 -19.52 14.16 -0.25
CA ASP A 467 -19.76 12.89 0.45
C ASP A 467 -19.75 11.64 -0.46
N GLU A 468 -18.93 11.66 -1.51
CA GLU A 468 -18.85 10.58 -2.51
C GLU A 468 -17.79 9.54 -2.18
N ILE A 469 -16.51 9.96 -1.98
CA ILE A 469 -15.40 9.04 -1.73
C ILE A 469 -15.17 8.88 -0.21
N PRO A 470 -15.31 7.67 0.35
CA PRO A 470 -15.04 7.44 1.76
C PRO A 470 -13.54 7.54 2.04
N GLN A 471 -13.19 8.16 3.16
CA GLN A 471 -11.86 8.02 3.75
C GLN A 471 -11.75 6.62 4.33
N LEU A 472 -10.73 5.86 3.92
CA LEU A 472 -10.52 4.49 4.37
C LEU A 472 -9.17 4.41 5.07
N SER A 473 -9.21 4.08 6.36
CA SER A 473 -8.02 3.87 7.19
C SER A 473 -8.24 2.69 8.15
N GLY A 474 -7.33 2.49 9.11
CA GLY A 474 -7.47 1.51 10.18
C GLY A 474 -7.59 0.08 9.65
N HIS A 475 -8.52 -0.70 10.23
CA HIS A 475 -8.72 -2.10 9.81
C HIS A 475 -9.16 -2.23 8.35
N ILE A 476 -10.07 -1.37 7.88
CA ILE A 476 -10.55 -1.44 6.48
C ILE A 476 -9.41 -1.22 5.50
N ASP A 477 -8.53 -0.23 5.78
CA ASP A 477 -7.35 0.00 4.97
C ASP A 477 -6.40 -1.19 4.99
N LYS A 478 -6.04 -1.66 6.20
CA LYS A 478 -5.15 -2.82 6.37
C LYS A 478 -5.65 -4.04 5.61
N ASP A 479 -6.95 -4.35 5.71
CA ASP A 479 -7.57 -5.49 5.06
C ASP A 479 -7.54 -5.39 3.53
N ILE A 480 -7.98 -4.25 2.97
CA ILE A 480 -7.96 -4.03 1.51
C ILE A 480 -6.52 -4.05 0.98
N ARG A 481 -5.58 -3.47 1.74
CA ARG A 481 -4.16 -3.39 1.38
C ARG A 481 -3.49 -4.76 1.28
N GLN A 482 -4.00 -5.80 1.95
CA GLN A 482 -3.52 -7.18 1.77
C GLN A 482 -3.62 -7.66 0.31
N GLY A 483 -4.64 -7.19 -0.41
CA GLY A 483 -4.89 -7.47 -1.83
C GLY A 483 -4.40 -6.38 -2.78
N TYR A 484 -3.87 -5.27 -2.26
CA TYR A 484 -3.39 -4.17 -3.08
C TYR A 484 -2.03 -4.47 -3.68
N THR A 485 -1.98 -4.65 -5.00
CA THR A 485 -0.75 -4.77 -5.77
C THR A 485 -0.72 -3.75 -6.91
N GLY A 486 0.48 -3.43 -7.40
CA GLY A 486 0.69 -2.55 -8.54
C GLY A 486 0.52 -3.24 -9.89
N GLY A 487 1.21 -2.72 -10.90
CA GLY A 487 1.32 -3.33 -12.22
C GLY A 487 2.06 -4.68 -12.21
N ALA A 488 1.73 -5.56 -13.15
CA ALA A 488 2.42 -6.84 -13.31
C ALA A 488 3.64 -6.69 -14.21
N VAL A 489 4.79 -7.20 -13.76
CA VAL A 489 6.06 -7.15 -14.50
C VAL A 489 6.71 -8.51 -14.45
N ASP A 490 6.82 -9.18 -15.59
CA ASP A 490 7.20 -10.58 -15.69
C ASP A 490 7.99 -10.85 -16.99
N VAL A 491 9.01 -11.70 -16.88
CA VAL A 491 9.73 -12.28 -18.02
C VAL A 491 9.17 -13.68 -18.25
N TYR A 492 8.82 -14.03 -19.48
CA TYR A 492 8.23 -15.32 -19.85
C TYR A 492 9.18 -16.10 -20.77
N ILE A 493 9.63 -15.46 -21.85
CA ILE A 493 10.59 -16.03 -22.81
C ILE A 493 11.81 -15.10 -22.85
N PRO A 494 13.01 -15.60 -22.46
CA PRO A 494 14.21 -14.77 -22.30
C PRO A 494 14.80 -14.22 -23.59
N GLN A 495 14.57 -14.88 -24.72
CA GLN A 495 15.19 -14.49 -25.98
C GLN A 495 14.31 -14.87 -27.16
N ASN A 496 14.21 -14.00 -28.17
CA ASN A 496 13.58 -14.33 -29.45
C ASN A 496 14.42 -15.32 -30.27
N GLU A 497 13.73 -16.15 -31.07
CA GLU A 497 14.39 -17.06 -32.00
C GLU A 497 15.05 -16.27 -33.14
N LYS A 498 15.96 -16.93 -33.89
CA LYS A 498 16.57 -16.31 -35.06
C LYS A 498 15.45 -15.93 -36.05
N GLU A 499 15.58 -14.76 -36.66
CA GLU A 499 14.65 -14.26 -37.69
C GLU A 499 13.20 -14.06 -37.20
N THR A 500 12.95 -14.10 -35.88
CA THR A 500 11.64 -13.79 -35.30
C THR A 500 11.63 -12.37 -34.76
N ASN A 501 10.80 -11.51 -35.36
CA ASN A 501 10.59 -10.15 -34.89
C ASN A 501 9.72 -10.11 -33.62
N ILE A 502 9.99 -9.14 -32.74
CA ILE A 502 9.18 -8.87 -31.55
C ILE A 502 8.52 -7.50 -31.67
N TYR A 503 7.19 -7.49 -31.63
CA TYR A 503 6.38 -6.28 -31.62
C TYR A 503 6.18 -5.79 -30.19
N VAL A 504 6.55 -4.54 -29.95
CA VAL A 504 6.45 -3.90 -28.63
C VAL A 504 5.25 -2.96 -28.62
N TYR A 505 4.28 -3.26 -27.78
CA TYR A 505 3.10 -2.42 -27.59
C TYR A 505 3.03 -1.85 -26.18
N ASP A 506 2.55 -0.62 -26.05
CA ASP A 506 2.31 0.07 -24.79
C ASP A 506 0.89 0.67 -24.79
N VAL A 507 0.15 0.51 -23.69
CA VAL A 507 -1.21 1.07 -23.60
C VAL A 507 -1.13 2.59 -23.46
N ASN A 508 -1.84 3.31 -24.33
CA ASN A 508 -2.00 4.76 -24.20
C ASN A 508 -2.65 5.11 -22.84
N SER A 509 -1.84 5.52 -21.86
CA SER A 509 -2.29 5.99 -20.56
C SER A 509 -3.20 5.00 -19.81
N LEU A 510 -2.68 3.81 -19.50
CA LEU A 510 -3.44 2.72 -18.87
C LEU A 510 -4.23 3.13 -17.61
N TYR A 511 -3.59 3.76 -16.62
CA TYR A 511 -4.27 4.16 -15.39
C TYR A 511 -5.35 5.23 -15.65
N PRO A 512 -5.08 6.30 -16.42
CA PRO A 512 -6.13 7.22 -16.88
C PRO A 512 -7.30 6.54 -17.61
N TYR A 513 -7.04 5.59 -18.50
CA TYR A 513 -8.08 4.84 -19.21
C TYR A 513 -9.01 4.11 -18.24
N VAL A 514 -8.45 3.39 -17.27
CA VAL A 514 -9.29 2.65 -16.31
C VAL A 514 -10.07 3.59 -15.39
N MET A 515 -9.47 4.73 -15.03
CA MET A 515 -10.15 5.79 -14.28
C MET A 515 -11.31 6.39 -15.07
N GLU A 516 -11.13 6.65 -16.36
CA GLU A 516 -12.14 7.23 -17.23
C GLU A 516 -13.31 6.27 -17.50
N LYS A 517 -13.05 4.96 -17.57
CA LYS A 517 -14.01 3.97 -18.07
C LYS A 517 -14.78 3.23 -16.99
N PHE A 518 -14.16 2.93 -15.85
CA PHE A 518 -14.72 1.99 -14.88
C PHE A 518 -15.25 2.66 -13.60
N ASP A 519 -16.22 1.99 -12.99
CA ASP A 519 -16.78 2.42 -11.71
C ASP A 519 -15.81 2.15 -10.56
N MET A 520 -15.79 3.09 -9.61
CA MET A 520 -14.94 3.09 -8.42
C MET A 520 -15.76 2.89 -7.14
N PRO A 521 -15.17 2.33 -6.07
CA PRO A 521 -15.85 2.17 -4.78
C PRO A 521 -16.14 3.53 -4.13
N ILE A 522 -17.43 3.80 -3.90
CA ILE A 522 -17.95 5.03 -3.31
C ILE A 522 -18.96 4.72 -2.20
N GLY A 523 -19.35 5.77 -1.46
CA GLY A 523 -20.29 5.66 -0.36
C GLY A 523 -19.70 4.92 0.84
N LYS A 524 -20.54 4.66 1.84
CA LYS A 524 -20.11 3.96 3.06
C LYS A 524 -19.82 2.47 2.75
N PRO A 525 -18.69 1.93 3.25
CA PRO A 525 -18.44 0.50 3.16
C PRO A 525 -19.43 -0.29 4.03
N ILE A 526 -19.87 -1.42 3.50
CA ILE A 526 -20.63 -2.43 4.22
C ILE A 526 -19.72 -3.62 4.42
N TYR A 527 -19.27 -3.85 5.65
CA TYR A 527 -18.60 -5.10 5.99
C TYR A 527 -19.60 -6.26 5.89
N PHE A 528 -19.15 -7.41 5.42
CA PHE A 528 -19.96 -8.62 5.42
C PHE A 528 -19.15 -9.84 5.85
N GLU A 529 -19.85 -10.82 6.42
CA GLU A 529 -19.33 -12.15 6.76
C GLU A 529 -20.30 -13.21 6.21
N GLY A 530 -19.76 -14.22 5.54
CA GLY A 530 -20.49 -15.14 4.67
C GLY A 530 -20.34 -14.78 3.18
N ASP A 531 -20.84 -15.65 2.31
CA ASP A 531 -20.78 -15.41 0.86
C ASP A 531 -21.88 -14.44 0.42
N ILE A 532 -21.52 -13.16 0.30
CA ILE A 532 -22.43 -12.10 -0.13
C ILE A 532 -23.03 -12.35 -1.53
N ARG A 533 -22.34 -13.08 -2.41
CA ARG A 533 -22.80 -13.33 -3.78
C ARG A 533 -23.94 -14.33 -3.87
N THR A 534 -24.21 -15.06 -2.79
CA THR A 534 -25.42 -15.89 -2.67
C THR A 534 -26.70 -15.04 -2.60
N ILE A 535 -26.58 -13.81 -2.08
CA ILE A 535 -27.70 -12.87 -1.92
C ILE A 535 -27.68 -11.81 -3.01
N GLU A 536 -26.49 -11.27 -3.34
CA GLU A 536 -26.28 -10.18 -4.29
C GLU A 536 -25.18 -10.58 -5.27
N LYS A 537 -25.57 -11.23 -6.37
CA LYS A 537 -24.63 -11.84 -7.34
C LYS A 537 -23.62 -10.84 -7.93
N ASP A 538 -24.03 -9.58 -8.05
CA ASP A 538 -23.25 -8.46 -8.59
C ASP A 538 -22.61 -7.58 -7.51
N ALA A 539 -22.50 -8.09 -6.27
CA ALA A 539 -21.85 -7.38 -5.18
C ALA A 539 -20.46 -6.86 -5.60
N PHE A 540 -20.25 -5.56 -5.37
CA PHE A 540 -19.06 -4.82 -5.77
C PHE A 540 -18.25 -4.42 -4.55
N GLY A 541 -16.94 -4.69 -4.58
CA GLY A 541 -16.04 -4.35 -3.48
C GLY A 541 -14.83 -5.26 -3.38
N PHE A 542 -14.37 -5.51 -2.16
CA PHE A 542 -13.16 -6.29 -1.86
C PHE A 542 -13.50 -7.48 -0.99
N PHE A 543 -13.16 -8.69 -1.46
CA PHE A 543 -13.58 -9.94 -0.86
C PHE A 543 -12.38 -10.76 -0.43
N TYR A 544 -12.41 -11.25 0.79
CA TYR A 544 -11.46 -12.23 1.28
C TYR A 544 -11.94 -13.62 0.86
N CYS A 545 -11.13 -14.30 0.06
CA CYS A 545 -11.51 -15.55 -0.59
C CYS A 545 -10.47 -16.64 -0.36
N LYS A 546 -10.91 -17.90 -0.34
CA LYS A 546 -10.03 -19.01 -0.75
C LYS A 546 -9.95 -19.02 -2.26
N ILE A 547 -8.74 -19.00 -2.78
CA ILE A 547 -8.43 -18.91 -4.20
C ILE A 547 -7.80 -20.25 -4.61
N VAL A 548 -8.27 -20.82 -5.72
CA VAL A 548 -7.70 -22.02 -6.33
C VAL A 548 -7.47 -21.73 -7.81
N THR A 549 -6.23 -21.91 -8.27
CA THR A 549 -5.89 -21.73 -9.69
C THR A 549 -6.08 -23.03 -10.47
N PRO A 550 -6.27 -22.97 -11.80
CA PRO A 550 -6.00 -24.12 -12.66
C PRO A 550 -4.53 -24.58 -12.53
N ASP A 551 -4.23 -25.84 -12.82
CA ASP A 551 -2.86 -26.38 -12.66
C ASP A 551 -1.88 -25.94 -13.75
N ASN A 552 -2.35 -25.62 -14.96
CA ASN A 552 -1.48 -25.42 -16.14
C ASN A 552 -1.62 -24.04 -16.80
N LEU A 553 -2.02 -23.01 -16.05
CA LEU A 553 -2.11 -21.66 -16.60
C LEU A 553 -0.72 -21.05 -16.79
N LYS A 554 -0.33 -20.81 -18.04
CA LYS A 554 1.00 -20.29 -18.43
C LYS A 554 1.28 -18.91 -17.83
N HIS A 555 0.26 -18.05 -17.82
CA HIS A 555 0.35 -16.66 -17.36
C HIS A 555 -0.73 -16.37 -16.31
N PRO A 556 -0.50 -16.76 -15.03
CA PRO A 556 -1.40 -16.42 -13.93
C PRO A 556 -1.62 -14.91 -13.81
N ILE A 557 -2.83 -14.51 -13.46
CA ILE A 557 -3.25 -13.09 -13.48
C ILE A 557 -3.53 -12.49 -12.11
N ILE A 558 -3.74 -13.34 -11.09
CA ILE A 558 -3.90 -12.87 -9.71
C ILE A 558 -2.54 -12.77 -9.04
N GLN A 559 -2.24 -11.58 -8.51
CA GLN A 559 -1.02 -11.34 -7.76
C GLN A 559 -1.24 -11.55 -6.25
N THR A 560 -0.21 -12.02 -5.57
CA THR A 560 -0.19 -12.05 -4.11
C THR A 560 1.22 -11.82 -3.57
N HIS A 561 1.30 -11.52 -2.28
CA HIS A 561 2.54 -11.33 -1.55
C HIS A 561 3.01 -12.67 -0.96
N VAL A 562 4.24 -13.07 -1.28
CA VAL A 562 4.90 -14.28 -0.77
C VAL A 562 6.16 -13.88 -0.02
N LYS A 563 6.48 -14.58 1.07
CA LYS A 563 7.74 -14.39 1.78
C LYS A 563 8.83 -15.20 1.06
N THR A 564 9.96 -14.54 0.80
CA THR A 564 11.21 -15.18 0.37
C THR A 564 12.26 -15.00 1.47
N ASN A 565 13.36 -15.76 1.43
CA ASN A 565 14.38 -15.77 2.50
C ASN A 565 14.86 -14.38 2.93
N ASN A 566 14.79 -13.37 2.05
CA ASN A 566 15.30 -12.04 2.32
C ASN A 566 14.24 -10.92 2.24
N ASP A 567 13.03 -11.17 1.73
CA ASP A 567 12.05 -10.10 1.44
C ASP A 567 10.62 -10.61 1.18
N LEU A 568 9.63 -9.72 1.35
CA LEU A 568 8.28 -9.89 0.79
C LEU A 568 8.30 -9.58 -0.72
N ARG A 569 7.78 -10.49 -1.55
CA ARG A 569 7.72 -10.33 -3.01
C ARG A 569 6.29 -10.44 -3.53
N THR A 570 5.97 -9.64 -4.54
CA THR A 570 4.70 -9.77 -5.28
C THR A 570 4.90 -10.68 -6.50
N VAL A 571 4.17 -11.79 -6.53
CA VAL A 571 4.22 -12.79 -7.60
C VAL A 571 2.81 -13.11 -8.10
N ALA A 572 2.69 -13.68 -9.29
CA ALA A 572 1.45 -14.25 -9.80
C ALA A 572 1.58 -15.80 -9.82
N PRO A 573 1.15 -16.49 -8.75
CA PRO A 573 1.43 -17.92 -8.58
C PRO A 573 0.29 -18.80 -9.07
N LEU A 574 0.55 -20.10 -9.08
CA LEU A 574 -0.42 -21.20 -9.16
C LEU A 574 -0.61 -21.82 -7.77
N GLY A 575 -1.67 -22.62 -7.58
CA GLY A 575 -1.93 -23.37 -6.35
C GLY A 575 -3.19 -22.90 -5.62
N SER A 576 -3.15 -22.92 -4.29
CA SER A 576 -4.29 -22.52 -3.48
C SER A 576 -3.88 -21.76 -2.23
N TRP A 577 -4.49 -20.59 -2.00
CA TRP A 577 -4.20 -19.71 -0.87
C TRP A 577 -5.43 -18.89 -0.49
N GLU A 578 -5.36 -18.17 0.63
CA GLU A 578 -6.37 -17.20 1.05
C GLU A 578 -5.87 -15.77 0.87
N GLY A 579 -6.75 -14.87 0.42
CA GLY A 579 -6.39 -13.48 0.23
C GLY A 579 -7.55 -12.56 -0.15
N MET A 580 -7.31 -11.28 0.05
CA MET A 580 -8.21 -10.21 -0.38
C MET A 580 -8.10 -9.99 -1.90
N ILE A 581 -9.22 -9.95 -2.60
CA ILE A 581 -9.31 -9.73 -4.04
C ILE A 581 -10.43 -8.72 -4.36
N PHE A 582 -10.20 -7.87 -5.35
CA PHE A 582 -11.24 -6.98 -5.86
C PHE A 582 -12.28 -7.78 -6.67
N SER A 583 -13.56 -7.50 -6.43
CA SER A 583 -14.70 -8.23 -7.03
C SER A 583 -14.64 -8.35 -8.56
N GLU A 584 -14.19 -7.32 -9.28
CA GLU A 584 -14.06 -7.38 -10.74
C GLU A 584 -12.84 -8.18 -11.20
N GLU A 585 -11.77 -8.21 -10.40
CA GLU A 585 -10.60 -9.04 -10.69
C GLU A 585 -10.95 -10.52 -10.50
N LEU A 586 -11.75 -10.83 -9.48
CA LEU A 586 -12.36 -12.15 -9.28
C LEU A 586 -13.22 -12.53 -10.50
N ASN A 587 -14.12 -11.65 -10.96
CA ASN A 587 -14.97 -11.90 -12.13
C ASN A 587 -14.14 -12.18 -13.40
N ASN A 588 -13.05 -11.44 -13.59
CA ASN A 588 -12.13 -11.67 -14.70
C ASN A 588 -11.41 -13.02 -14.58
N ALA A 589 -10.96 -13.40 -13.38
CA ALA A 589 -10.24 -14.63 -13.13
C ALA A 589 -11.08 -15.90 -13.31
N LEU A 590 -12.39 -15.85 -13.05
CA LEU A 590 -13.29 -16.97 -13.33
C LEU A 590 -13.22 -17.43 -14.80
N LYS A 591 -13.01 -16.49 -15.74
CA LYS A 591 -12.87 -16.78 -17.19
C LYS A 591 -11.66 -17.67 -17.51
N TYR A 592 -10.64 -17.66 -16.65
CA TYR A 592 -9.40 -18.42 -16.81
C TYR A 592 -9.38 -19.68 -15.92
N GLY A 593 -10.53 -20.12 -15.41
CA GLY A 593 -10.67 -21.37 -14.64
C GLY A 593 -10.29 -21.27 -13.17
N TYR A 594 -10.12 -20.07 -12.62
CA TYR A 594 -9.96 -19.89 -11.18
C TYR A 594 -11.26 -20.25 -10.44
N LYS A 595 -11.14 -20.75 -9.22
CA LYS A 595 -12.27 -20.99 -8.31
C LYS A 595 -12.09 -20.17 -7.03
N PHE A 596 -13.22 -19.70 -6.50
CA PHE A 596 -13.26 -18.84 -5.33
C PHE A 596 -14.31 -19.33 -4.34
N GLU A 597 -13.99 -19.26 -3.05
CA GLU A 597 -14.95 -19.34 -1.94
C GLU A 597 -14.87 -18.01 -1.18
N VAL A 598 -15.94 -17.20 -1.24
CA VAL A 598 -16.00 -15.89 -0.55
C VAL A 598 -16.31 -16.11 0.92
N LEU A 599 -15.48 -15.56 1.81
CA LEU A 599 -15.62 -15.75 3.26
C LEU A 599 -16.17 -14.50 3.95
N TRP A 600 -15.62 -13.33 3.65
CA TRP A 600 -15.99 -12.05 4.23
C TRP A 600 -15.43 -10.92 3.35
N GLY A 601 -15.78 -9.67 3.62
CA GLY A 601 -15.19 -8.54 2.90
C GLY A 601 -15.90 -7.21 3.13
N TYR A 602 -15.70 -6.30 2.18
CA TYR A 602 -16.28 -4.96 2.17
C TYR A 602 -16.99 -4.72 0.84
N LYS A 603 -18.31 -4.53 0.90
CA LYS A 603 -19.14 -4.08 -0.22
C LYS A 603 -19.17 -2.54 -0.28
N PHE A 604 -19.14 -2.00 -1.49
CA PHE A 604 -19.27 -0.58 -1.77
C PHE A 604 -20.37 -0.33 -2.79
N LYS A 605 -20.90 0.90 -2.81
CA LYS A 605 -21.57 1.40 -4.00
C LYS A 605 -20.51 1.65 -5.07
N ARG A 606 -20.91 1.67 -6.34
CA ARG A 606 -19.99 1.91 -7.46
C ARG A 606 -20.45 3.05 -8.34
N LYS A 607 -19.50 3.85 -8.82
CA LYS A 607 -19.74 4.94 -9.77
C LYS A 607 -18.45 5.38 -10.45
N ASN A 608 -18.53 5.77 -11.71
CA ASN A 608 -17.44 6.41 -12.42
C ASN A 608 -17.31 7.88 -12.00
N ILE A 609 -16.26 8.17 -11.24
CA ILE A 609 -16.01 9.49 -10.63
C ILE A 609 -14.87 10.27 -11.29
N PHE A 610 -14.11 9.66 -12.20
CA PHE A 610 -12.95 10.29 -12.83
C PHE A 610 -13.17 10.65 -14.30
N ASN A 611 -14.27 10.23 -14.92
CA ASN A 611 -14.56 10.49 -16.34
C ASN A 611 -14.33 11.95 -16.75
N SER A 612 -14.90 12.92 -16.04
CA SER A 612 -14.72 14.35 -16.37
C SER A 612 -13.28 14.85 -16.15
N TYR A 613 -12.61 14.38 -15.09
CA TYR A 613 -11.23 14.75 -14.79
C TYR A 613 -10.26 14.26 -15.89
N ILE A 614 -10.39 12.99 -16.26
CA ILE A 614 -9.57 12.40 -17.32
C ILE A 614 -9.92 13.00 -18.67
N GLY A 615 -11.21 13.17 -18.98
CA GLY A 615 -11.66 13.73 -20.26
C GLY A 615 -11.11 15.12 -20.54
N ILE A 616 -11.11 16.02 -19.55
CA ILE A 616 -10.54 17.38 -19.70
C ILE A 616 -9.03 17.32 -19.95
N LEU A 617 -8.28 16.57 -19.14
CA LEU A 617 -6.83 16.50 -19.28
C LEU A 617 -6.40 15.77 -20.56
N TYR A 618 -7.12 14.72 -20.96
CA TYR A 618 -6.84 14.02 -22.21
C TYR A 618 -7.18 14.87 -23.43
N LYS A 619 -8.23 15.71 -23.35
CA LYS A 619 -8.49 16.72 -24.39
C LYS A 619 -7.30 17.66 -24.57
N PHE A 620 -6.67 18.12 -23.48
CA PHE A 620 -5.44 18.93 -23.59
C PHE A 620 -4.28 18.15 -24.23
N ARG A 621 -4.16 16.84 -23.95
CA ARG A 621 -3.15 15.98 -24.60
C ARG A 621 -3.31 15.86 -26.12
N LEU A 622 -4.54 15.96 -26.61
CA LEU A 622 -4.86 15.89 -28.05
C LEU A 622 -4.82 17.25 -28.73
N GLN A 623 -5.28 18.30 -28.05
CA GLN A 623 -5.36 19.66 -28.59
C GLN A 623 -3.99 20.32 -28.72
N TYR A 624 -3.10 20.12 -27.74
CA TYR A 624 -1.79 20.75 -27.71
C TYR A 624 -0.71 19.79 -28.24
N THR A 625 0.23 20.33 -29.02
CA THR A 625 1.38 19.56 -29.53
C THR A 625 2.26 19.04 -28.39
N LYS A 626 3.07 18.01 -28.64
CA LYS A 626 3.98 17.43 -27.62
C LYS A 626 5.02 18.43 -27.08
N SER A 627 5.36 19.46 -27.85
CA SER A 627 6.27 20.53 -27.46
C SER A 627 5.62 21.58 -26.56
N HIS A 628 4.30 21.66 -26.52
CA HIS A 628 3.59 22.68 -25.76
C HIS A 628 3.53 22.33 -24.25
N PRO A 629 3.78 23.28 -23.33
CA PRO A 629 3.85 22.99 -21.89
C PRO A 629 2.56 22.39 -21.31
N LEU A 630 1.37 22.80 -21.77
CA LEU A 630 0.10 22.19 -21.34
C LEU A 630 0.00 20.69 -21.66
N ASN A 631 0.61 20.21 -22.74
CA ASN A 631 0.62 18.79 -23.07
C ASN A 631 1.42 17.99 -22.03
N LEU A 632 2.52 18.56 -21.53
CA LEU A 632 3.33 18.01 -20.44
C LEU A 632 2.57 18.08 -19.11
N ILE A 633 2.00 19.23 -18.76
CA ILE A 633 1.22 19.42 -17.52
C ILE A 633 0.07 18.42 -17.45
N ALA A 634 -0.70 18.28 -18.54
CA ALA A 634 -1.80 17.32 -18.60
C ALA A 634 -1.31 15.88 -18.39
N LYS A 635 -0.19 15.48 -19.02
CA LYS A 635 0.42 14.15 -18.82
C LYS A 635 0.81 13.91 -17.36
N LEU A 636 1.42 14.93 -16.74
CA LEU A 636 1.87 14.88 -15.36
C LEU A 636 0.70 14.74 -14.38
N LEU A 637 -0.35 15.54 -14.54
CA LEU A 637 -1.56 15.48 -13.71
C LEU A 637 -2.30 14.14 -13.85
N LEU A 638 -2.49 13.66 -15.10
CA LEU A 638 -3.15 12.38 -15.39
C LEU A 638 -2.53 11.20 -14.62
N ASN A 639 -1.21 11.15 -14.56
CA ASN A 639 -0.48 10.02 -13.95
C ASN A 639 -0.29 10.15 -12.44
N SER A 640 -0.52 11.33 -11.85
CA SER A 640 -0.14 11.63 -10.47
C SER A 640 -1.30 11.57 -9.47
N LEU A 641 -2.55 11.50 -9.95
CA LEU A 641 -3.73 11.50 -9.08
C LEU A 641 -3.91 10.17 -8.33
N TYR A 642 -3.91 9.03 -9.02
CA TYR A 642 -4.34 7.76 -8.42
C TYR A 642 -3.49 7.33 -7.21
N GLY A 643 -2.17 7.57 -7.27
CA GLY A 643 -1.24 7.20 -6.21
C GLY A 643 -1.56 7.87 -4.88
N ARG A 644 -2.21 9.05 -4.90
CA ARG A 644 -2.64 9.77 -3.70
C ARG A 644 -3.61 8.95 -2.85
N PHE A 645 -4.51 8.21 -3.49
CA PHE A 645 -5.52 7.41 -2.79
C PHE A 645 -4.94 6.19 -2.08
N GLY A 646 -3.77 5.71 -2.51
CA GLY A 646 -3.10 4.52 -1.96
C GLY A 646 -1.97 4.82 -0.96
N MET A 647 -1.77 6.09 -0.60
CA MET A 647 -0.76 6.49 0.39
C MET A 647 -0.99 5.78 1.73
N ILE A 648 0.10 5.50 2.44
CA ILE A 648 0.03 4.96 3.81
C ILE A 648 -0.05 6.16 4.76
N ASP A 649 -0.96 6.08 5.73
CA ASP A 649 -1.29 7.20 6.59
C ASP A 649 -0.44 7.31 7.87
N SER A 650 0.73 6.66 7.89
CA SER A 650 1.67 6.65 9.01
C SER A 650 2.90 7.51 8.69
N PHE A 651 2.73 8.83 8.63
CA PHE A 651 3.85 9.74 8.45
C PHE A 651 4.66 9.84 9.74
N LEU A 652 5.98 9.93 9.60
CA LEU A 652 6.87 10.27 10.70
C LEU A 652 6.64 11.73 11.10
N ASP A 653 6.41 11.95 12.39
CA ASP A 653 6.47 13.28 12.98
C ASP A 653 7.92 13.62 13.32
N ILE A 654 8.24 14.91 13.23
CA ILE A 654 9.56 15.44 13.51
C ILE A 654 9.48 16.38 14.71
N LYS A 655 10.35 16.15 15.69
CA LYS A 655 10.57 17.05 16.82
C LYS A 655 12.04 17.42 16.89
N ILE A 656 12.32 18.69 17.17
CA ILE A 656 13.68 19.22 17.28
C ILE A 656 13.84 19.82 18.66
N PHE A 657 14.86 19.38 19.38
CA PHE A 657 15.21 19.85 20.73
C PHE A 657 16.45 20.72 20.67
N ASN A 658 16.46 21.80 21.46
CA ASN A 658 17.60 22.73 21.51
C ASN A 658 18.71 22.28 22.46
N ASN A 659 18.42 21.33 23.36
CA ASN A 659 19.41 20.81 24.29
C ASN A 659 19.10 19.36 24.65
N PHE A 660 20.14 18.65 25.09
CA PHE A 660 20.07 17.24 25.45
C PHE A 660 19.16 16.96 26.64
N LYS A 661 19.00 17.90 27.57
CA LYS A 661 18.17 17.73 28.76
C LYS A 661 16.69 17.60 28.40
N GLU A 662 16.16 18.55 27.63
CA GLU A 662 14.77 18.50 27.15
C GLU A 662 14.48 17.25 26.32
N PHE A 663 15.43 16.87 25.45
CA PHE A 663 15.34 15.63 24.70
C PHE A 663 15.25 14.42 25.63
N LYS A 664 16.16 14.30 26.61
CA LYS A 664 16.21 13.17 27.55
C LYS A 664 14.92 13.04 28.35
N ASP A 665 14.40 14.14 28.87
CA ASP A 665 13.15 14.16 29.65
C ASP A 665 11.97 13.69 28.79
N TRP A 666 11.89 14.14 27.54
CA TRP A 666 10.85 13.70 26.61
C TRP A 666 11.05 12.25 26.15
N TYR A 667 12.28 11.83 25.87
CA TYR A 667 12.61 10.49 25.39
C TYR A 667 12.30 9.42 26.44
N ASN A 668 12.59 9.68 27.71
CA ASN A 668 12.27 8.76 28.81
C ASN A 668 10.76 8.43 28.90
N ILE A 669 9.90 9.31 28.38
CA ILE A 669 8.44 9.13 28.38
C ILE A 669 7.96 8.49 27.06
N ASN A 670 8.65 8.73 25.94
CA ASN A 670 8.15 8.43 24.58
C ASN A 670 9.04 7.47 23.78
N ASN A 671 10.01 6.81 24.41
CA ASN A 671 11.01 5.97 23.73
C ASN A 671 10.42 4.88 22.82
N GLU A 672 9.30 4.26 23.20
CA GLU A 672 8.62 3.22 22.39
C GLU A 672 8.11 3.76 21.04
N SER A 673 7.86 5.07 20.95
CA SER A 673 7.35 5.76 19.76
C SER A 673 8.44 6.32 18.84
N VAL A 674 9.72 6.25 19.24
CA VAL A 674 10.83 6.85 18.48
C VAL A 674 11.35 5.87 17.43
N ASP A 675 11.35 6.31 16.17
CA ASP A 675 11.89 5.55 15.04
C ASP A 675 13.40 5.79 14.89
N ASP A 676 13.85 7.04 15.01
CA ASP A 676 15.25 7.44 14.86
C ASP A 676 15.54 8.80 15.52
N PHE A 677 16.80 9.07 15.89
CA PHE A 677 17.25 10.39 16.32
C PHE A 677 18.73 10.62 16.03
N PHE A 678 19.11 11.87 15.75
CA PHE A 678 20.49 12.26 15.49
C PHE A 678 20.77 13.71 15.87
N GLU A 679 22.05 14.03 16.08
CA GLU A 679 22.50 15.41 16.27
C GLU A 679 22.50 16.17 14.94
N LEU A 680 21.88 17.34 14.94
CA LEU A 680 21.82 18.25 13.81
C LEU A 680 22.37 19.60 14.27
N GLY A 681 23.70 19.74 14.21
CA GLY A 681 24.39 20.89 14.77
C GLY A 681 24.40 20.83 16.30
N ASP A 682 23.91 21.87 16.96
CA ASP A 682 23.72 21.95 18.41
C ASP A 682 22.34 21.42 18.87
N LYS A 683 21.52 20.94 17.93
CA LYS A 683 20.15 20.45 18.16
C LYS A 683 20.05 18.95 18.04
N ILE A 684 18.98 18.39 18.60
CA ILE A 684 18.67 16.96 18.48
C ILE A 684 17.42 16.82 17.64
N PHE A 685 17.56 16.10 16.52
CA PHE A 685 16.49 15.78 15.59
C PHE A 685 15.90 14.42 15.94
N VAL A 686 14.58 14.34 16.12
CA VAL A 686 13.87 13.11 16.50
C VAL A 686 12.75 12.82 15.51
N GLN A 687 12.75 11.60 14.97
CA GLN A 687 11.68 11.01 14.16
C GLN A 687 10.88 10.05 15.03
N TYR A 688 9.56 10.21 15.07
CA TYR A 688 8.70 9.43 15.96
C TYR A 688 7.29 9.26 15.39
N ARG A 689 6.51 8.33 15.95
CA ARG A 689 5.11 8.06 15.59
C ARG A 689 4.24 8.03 16.83
N PHE A 690 3.14 8.76 16.85
CA PHE A 690 2.20 8.70 17.98
C PHE A 690 1.31 7.44 17.92
N GLU A 691 1.63 6.41 18.71
CA GLU A 691 0.85 5.17 18.78
C GLU A 691 -0.61 5.39 19.19
N ILE A 692 -0.90 6.34 20.08
CA ILE A 692 -2.26 6.59 20.61
C ILE A 692 -3.22 7.01 19.49
N LYS A 693 -2.75 7.81 18.52
CA LYS A 693 -3.55 8.23 17.37
C LYS A 693 -3.83 7.03 16.46
N ASP A 694 -2.85 6.16 16.26
CA ASP A 694 -3.01 4.95 15.45
C ASP A 694 -3.96 3.93 16.10
N GLN A 695 -3.90 3.75 17.42
CA GLN A 695 -4.80 2.84 18.14
C GLN A 695 -6.25 3.35 18.15
N GLN A 696 -6.47 4.65 18.41
CA GLN A 696 -7.81 5.23 18.37
C GLN A 696 -8.42 5.22 16.96
N THR A 697 -7.61 5.46 15.93
CA THR A 697 -8.03 5.39 14.52
C THR A 697 -8.29 3.94 14.07
N GLN A 698 -7.54 2.98 14.61
CA GLN A 698 -7.81 1.55 14.39
C GLN A 698 -9.14 1.11 15.02
N LEU A 699 -9.46 1.61 16.21
CA LEU A 699 -10.72 1.29 16.92
C LEU A 699 -11.93 2.04 16.34
N TYR A 700 -11.74 3.29 15.90
CA TYR A 700 -12.80 4.18 15.44
C TYR A 700 -12.46 4.80 14.08
N SER A 701 -13.01 4.23 13.01
CA SER A 701 -12.82 4.65 11.61
C SER A 701 -13.50 5.98 11.22
N ASN A 702 -13.75 6.86 12.19
CA ASN A 702 -14.29 8.21 11.97
C ASN A 702 -13.45 9.31 12.64
N LEU A 703 -12.30 8.96 13.24
CA LEU A 703 -11.36 9.90 13.85
C LEU A 703 -10.23 10.30 12.87
N GLU A 704 -10.27 9.81 11.63
CA GLU A 704 -9.27 10.12 10.60
C GLU A 704 -9.24 11.58 10.20
N THR A 705 -8.01 12.07 9.99
CA THR A 705 -7.76 13.41 9.45
C THR A 705 -7.29 13.41 7.99
N HIS A 706 -6.97 12.24 7.42
CA HIS A 706 -6.28 12.18 6.14
C HIS A 706 -7.18 11.71 5.00
N ASN A 707 -7.02 12.35 3.84
CA ASN A 707 -7.85 12.12 2.67
C ASN A 707 -7.29 10.97 1.80
N VAL A 708 -7.30 9.75 2.35
CA VAL A 708 -6.82 8.51 1.71
C VAL A 708 -8.00 7.56 1.51
N SER A 709 -7.99 6.79 0.41
CA SER A 709 -9.02 5.78 0.14
C SER A 709 -8.41 4.62 -0.64
N ILE A 710 -7.85 3.64 0.08
CA ILE A 710 -7.16 2.51 -0.55
C ILE A 710 -8.05 1.72 -1.52
N GLY A 711 -9.37 1.71 -1.29
CA GLY A 711 -10.33 1.10 -2.19
C GLY A 711 -10.26 1.68 -3.61
N ILE A 712 -10.10 3.01 -3.75
CA ILE A 712 -9.93 3.65 -5.06
C ILE A 712 -8.64 3.18 -5.73
N ALA A 713 -7.50 3.26 -5.03
CA ALA A 713 -6.21 2.89 -5.59
C ALA A 713 -6.15 1.39 -5.98
N ALA A 714 -6.68 0.52 -5.12
CA ALA A 714 -6.72 -0.92 -5.37
C ALA A 714 -7.67 -1.29 -6.51
N ALA A 715 -8.81 -0.61 -6.67
CA ALA A 715 -9.68 -0.81 -7.82
C ALA A 715 -8.98 -0.40 -9.12
N ILE A 716 -8.34 0.78 -9.16
CA ILE A 716 -7.62 1.29 -10.33
C ILE A 716 -6.53 0.32 -10.78
N THR A 717 -5.66 -0.16 -9.87
CA THR A 717 -4.60 -1.10 -10.24
C THR A 717 -5.15 -2.47 -10.65
N SER A 718 -6.25 -2.92 -10.04
CA SER A 718 -6.92 -4.16 -10.44
C SER A 718 -7.52 -4.05 -11.84
N TYR A 719 -8.22 -2.97 -12.17
CA TYR A 719 -8.73 -2.75 -13.53
C TYR A 719 -7.61 -2.66 -14.57
N ALA A 720 -6.47 -2.07 -14.22
CA ALA A 720 -5.30 -2.06 -15.10
C ALA A 720 -4.81 -3.50 -15.40
N ARG A 721 -4.72 -4.36 -14.39
CA ARG A 721 -4.39 -5.78 -14.58
C ARG A 721 -5.45 -6.55 -15.36
N ILE A 722 -6.74 -6.27 -15.12
CA ILE A 722 -7.85 -6.85 -15.88
C ILE A 722 -7.71 -6.51 -17.36
N HIS A 723 -7.47 -5.23 -17.69
CA HIS A 723 -7.25 -4.80 -19.07
C HIS A 723 -6.06 -5.53 -19.70
N MET A 724 -4.95 -5.69 -18.97
CA MET A 724 -3.77 -6.39 -19.48
C MET A 724 -3.94 -7.91 -19.60
N SER A 725 -4.87 -8.52 -18.85
CA SER A 725 -5.07 -9.97 -18.83
C SER A 725 -5.44 -10.56 -20.19
N GLN A 726 -6.16 -9.80 -21.03
CA GLN A 726 -6.57 -10.22 -22.38
C GLN A 726 -5.38 -10.44 -23.31
N PHE A 727 -4.28 -9.71 -23.10
CA PHE A 727 -3.06 -9.88 -23.88
C PHE A 727 -2.17 -10.98 -23.28
N LYS A 728 -2.20 -11.14 -21.95
CA LYS A 728 -1.39 -12.16 -21.30
C LYS A 728 -1.78 -13.58 -21.70
N ASN A 729 -3.06 -13.90 -21.73
CA ASN A 729 -3.52 -15.25 -22.04
C ASN A 729 -4.07 -15.40 -23.47
N ASN A 730 -3.55 -14.62 -24.41
CA ASN A 730 -3.93 -14.71 -25.82
C ASN A 730 -3.18 -15.87 -26.50
N PRO A 731 -3.87 -16.87 -27.10
CA PRO A 731 -3.22 -18.00 -27.75
C PRO A 731 -2.63 -17.68 -29.13
N ASN A 732 -2.95 -16.52 -29.71
CA ASN A 732 -2.56 -16.20 -31.08
C ASN A 732 -1.07 -15.87 -31.22
N PHE A 733 -0.38 -15.53 -30.12
CA PHE A 733 1.02 -15.12 -30.08
C PHE A 733 1.73 -15.63 -28.82
N ASN A 734 3.06 -15.63 -28.84
CA ASN A 734 3.87 -15.86 -27.66
C ASN A 734 4.18 -14.53 -26.96
N LEU A 735 3.95 -14.50 -25.65
CA LEU A 735 4.34 -13.39 -24.80
C LEU A 735 5.76 -13.62 -24.27
N TYR A 736 6.66 -12.66 -24.54
CA TYR A 736 8.06 -12.70 -24.10
C TYR A 736 8.25 -11.97 -22.78
N TYR A 737 7.69 -10.76 -22.69
CA TYR A 737 7.84 -9.87 -21.56
C TYR A 737 6.62 -8.96 -21.42
N SER A 738 6.34 -8.54 -20.19
CA SER A 738 5.33 -7.50 -19.91
C SER A 738 5.80 -6.65 -18.73
N ASP A 739 5.66 -5.32 -18.84
CA ASP A 739 5.92 -4.37 -17.75
C ASP A 739 4.74 -3.41 -17.64
N THR A 740 3.87 -3.66 -16.65
CA THR A 740 2.70 -2.84 -16.27
C THR A 740 1.65 -2.69 -17.37
N ASP A 741 1.94 -1.89 -18.39
CA ASP A 741 1.11 -1.47 -19.52
C ASP A 741 1.68 -1.89 -20.88
N SER A 742 2.84 -2.56 -20.89
CA SER A 742 3.48 -3.02 -22.12
C SER A 742 3.46 -4.53 -22.31
N ILE A 743 3.48 -4.96 -23.57
CA ILE A 743 3.64 -6.36 -24.00
C ILE A 743 4.66 -6.47 -25.14
N TYR A 744 5.37 -7.59 -25.15
CA TYR A 744 6.39 -7.93 -26.14
C TYR A 744 6.03 -9.29 -26.73
N ILE A 745 5.61 -9.30 -28.00
CA ILE A 745 4.97 -10.45 -28.64
C ILE A 745 5.55 -10.73 -30.03
N ASP A 746 5.48 -11.97 -30.50
CA ASP A 746 6.06 -12.41 -31.80
C ASP A 746 5.15 -12.19 -33.01
N LYS A 747 3.93 -11.70 -32.82
CA LYS A 747 2.98 -11.41 -33.90
C LYS A 747 2.29 -10.08 -33.69
N PRO A 748 1.89 -9.38 -34.77
CA PRO A 748 1.20 -8.11 -34.65
C PRO A 748 -0.19 -8.28 -34.02
N LEU A 749 -0.64 -7.26 -33.29
CA LEU A 749 -2.02 -7.20 -32.81
C LEU A 749 -2.98 -6.86 -33.97
N PRO A 750 -4.27 -7.22 -33.86
CA PRO A 750 -5.28 -6.74 -34.80
C PRO A 750 -5.37 -5.21 -34.81
N GLU A 751 -5.53 -4.60 -35.99
CA GLU A 751 -5.61 -3.13 -36.14
C GLU A 751 -6.69 -2.49 -35.27
N SER A 752 -7.80 -3.19 -35.00
CA SER A 752 -8.86 -2.72 -34.13
C SER A 752 -8.40 -2.39 -32.70
N MET A 753 -7.33 -3.05 -32.23
CA MET A 753 -6.74 -2.85 -30.90
C MET A 753 -5.61 -1.81 -30.87
N ILE A 754 -5.13 -1.38 -32.05
CA ILE A 754 -3.97 -0.50 -32.17
C ILE A 754 -4.42 0.95 -32.41
N SER A 755 -3.78 1.89 -31.74
CA SER A 755 -3.84 3.31 -32.05
C SER A 755 -2.73 4.05 -31.32
N SER A 756 -2.14 5.07 -31.94
CA SER A 756 -1.14 5.93 -31.30
C SER A 756 -1.73 7.04 -30.43
N THR A 757 -3.06 7.22 -30.46
CA THR A 757 -3.74 8.38 -29.86
C THR A 757 -5.01 8.05 -29.07
N ILE A 758 -5.63 6.89 -29.28
CA ILE A 758 -6.86 6.53 -28.56
C ILE A 758 -6.51 5.97 -27.17
N LEU A 759 -7.09 6.57 -26.13
CA LEU A 759 -6.95 6.18 -24.73
C LEU A 759 -7.30 4.69 -24.53
N GLY A 760 -6.42 3.94 -23.87
CA GLY A 760 -6.63 2.52 -23.58
C GLY A 760 -6.39 1.56 -24.75
N LYS A 761 -6.08 2.05 -25.97
CA LYS A 761 -5.58 1.21 -27.07
C LYS A 761 -4.06 1.03 -26.98
N MET A 762 -3.57 0.02 -27.68
CA MET A 762 -2.15 -0.30 -27.78
C MET A 762 -1.46 0.59 -28.82
N LYS A 763 -0.37 1.23 -28.44
CA LYS A 763 0.53 1.94 -29.36
C LYS A 763 1.69 1.01 -29.69
N LEU A 764 1.95 0.80 -30.98
CA LEU A 764 3.19 0.15 -31.43
C LEU A 764 4.36 1.12 -31.17
N GLU A 765 5.27 0.74 -30.29
CA GLU A 765 6.45 1.53 -29.94
C GLU A 765 7.65 1.14 -30.82
N TYR A 766 7.93 -0.15 -30.93
CA TYR A 766 9.09 -0.69 -31.63
C TYR A 766 8.79 -2.05 -32.28
N ILE A 767 9.51 -2.35 -33.35
CA ILE A 767 9.70 -3.71 -33.87
C ILE A 767 11.17 -4.07 -33.62
N LEU A 768 11.40 -5.19 -32.93
CA LEU A 768 12.72 -5.62 -32.51
C LEU A 768 13.18 -6.82 -33.33
N LYS A 769 14.39 -6.73 -33.86
CA LYS A 769 15.09 -7.85 -34.49
C LYS A 769 15.71 -8.77 -33.43
N LYS A 770 16.08 -8.21 -32.28
CA LYS A 770 16.70 -8.95 -31.18
C LYS A 770 16.25 -8.43 -29.83
N ALA A 771 15.93 -9.35 -28.94
CA ALA A 771 15.57 -9.05 -27.56
C ALA A 771 16.14 -10.10 -26.60
N ILE A 772 16.71 -9.64 -25.50
CA ILE A 772 17.17 -10.47 -24.38
C ILE A 772 16.53 -9.91 -23.10
N PHE A 773 15.70 -10.72 -22.44
CA PHE A 773 15.04 -10.43 -21.18
C PHE A 773 15.59 -11.34 -20.09
N LEU A 774 16.24 -10.75 -19.08
CA LEU A 774 16.89 -11.50 -18.01
C LEU A 774 16.08 -11.49 -16.72
N ALA A 775 15.49 -10.35 -16.38
CA ALA A 775 14.68 -10.15 -15.19
C ALA A 775 13.74 -8.95 -15.38
N PRO A 776 12.75 -8.73 -14.50
CA PRO A 776 11.96 -7.50 -14.50
C PRO A 776 12.85 -6.25 -14.57
N LYS A 777 12.68 -5.44 -15.63
CA LYS A 777 13.48 -4.23 -15.91
C LYS A 777 14.98 -4.49 -16.11
N VAL A 778 15.34 -5.69 -16.59
CA VAL A 778 16.69 -6.06 -17.00
C VAL A 778 16.63 -6.69 -18.40
N TYR A 779 16.93 -5.89 -19.42
CA TYR A 779 16.82 -6.34 -20.82
C TYR A 779 17.74 -5.56 -21.78
N TYR A 780 17.98 -6.16 -22.94
CA TYR A 780 18.64 -5.60 -24.12
C TYR A 780 17.72 -5.77 -25.34
N LEU A 781 17.54 -4.71 -26.12
CA LEU A 781 16.68 -4.66 -27.31
C LEU A 781 17.45 -4.02 -28.47
N GLU A 782 17.26 -4.56 -29.65
CA GLU A 782 17.77 -4.04 -30.92
C GLU A 782 16.59 -3.88 -31.88
N THR A 783 16.28 -2.64 -32.26
CA THR A 783 15.18 -2.34 -33.19
C THR A 783 15.55 -2.72 -34.62
N GLU A 784 14.58 -2.83 -35.52
CA GLU A 784 14.84 -2.98 -36.96
C GLU A 784 15.70 -1.85 -37.55
N GLU A 785 15.58 -0.63 -37.00
CA GLU A 785 16.38 0.55 -37.38
C GLU A 785 17.82 0.53 -36.81
N GLY A 786 18.25 -0.56 -36.16
CA GLY A 786 19.59 -0.67 -35.57
C GLY A 786 19.80 0.08 -34.24
N LYS A 787 18.76 0.73 -33.69
CA LYS A 787 18.81 1.39 -32.38
C LYS A 787 18.91 0.35 -31.26
N ILE A 788 19.90 0.55 -30.39
CA ILE A 788 20.12 -0.28 -29.19
C ILE A 788 19.46 0.36 -27.98
N ILE A 789 18.71 -0.42 -27.22
CA ILE A 789 18.06 -0.01 -25.98
C ILE A 789 18.33 -1.07 -24.91
N TYR A 790 18.97 -0.71 -23.81
CA TYR A 790 19.10 -1.60 -22.66
C TYR A 790 18.66 -0.91 -21.37
N LYS A 791 18.20 -1.72 -20.41
CA LYS A 791 17.77 -1.27 -19.09
C LYS A 791 18.26 -2.25 -18.05
N VAL A 792 18.89 -1.75 -16.99
CA VAL A 792 19.32 -2.54 -15.84
C VAL A 792 18.92 -1.80 -14.57
N LYS A 793 18.07 -2.42 -13.75
CA LYS A 793 17.58 -1.82 -12.51
C LYS A 793 18.72 -1.65 -11.49
N GLY A 794 19.06 -0.41 -11.15
CA GLY A 794 20.03 -0.09 -10.10
C GLY A 794 21.48 0.11 -10.59
N LEU A 795 21.70 0.02 -11.90
CA LEU A 795 22.94 0.43 -12.56
C LEU A 795 22.71 1.80 -13.23
N LYS A 796 23.66 2.72 -13.09
CA LYS A 796 23.60 4.00 -13.80
C LYS A 796 23.69 3.81 -15.32
N HIS A 797 23.08 4.74 -16.07
CA HIS A 797 22.95 4.64 -17.53
C HIS A 797 24.24 4.96 -18.31
N ASP A 798 25.17 5.70 -17.70
CA ASP A 798 26.51 6.02 -18.21
C ASP A 798 27.41 4.78 -18.30
N ILE A 799 27.11 3.72 -17.54
CA ILE A 799 27.82 2.45 -17.61
C ILE A 799 27.39 1.70 -18.88
N LYS A 800 28.33 1.59 -19.82
CA LYS A 800 28.13 0.88 -21.08
C LYS A 800 28.05 -0.62 -20.85
N LEU A 801 26.96 -1.22 -21.33
CA LEU A 801 26.79 -2.66 -21.44
C LEU A 801 26.65 -3.04 -22.90
N THR A 802 27.27 -4.17 -23.25
CA THR A 802 27.29 -4.71 -24.61
C THR A 802 26.25 -5.81 -24.77
N MET A 803 25.89 -6.15 -26.00
CA MET A 803 25.05 -7.32 -26.26
C MET A 803 25.66 -8.61 -25.69
N GLU A 804 27.00 -8.74 -25.73
CA GLU A 804 27.69 -9.94 -25.26
C GLU A 804 27.57 -10.10 -23.74
N ASP A 805 27.54 -9.00 -22.99
CA ASP A 805 27.25 -8.99 -21.55
C ASP A 805 25.89 -9.67 -21.28
N PHE A 806 24.84 -9.28 -22.02
CA PHE A 806 23.51 -9.87 -21.84
C PHE A 806 23.43 -11.33 -22.30
N LYS A 807 24.16 -11.71 -23.35
CA LYS A 807 24.23 -13.11 -23.78
C LYS A 807 24.90 -14.00 -22.74
N LYS A 808 26.00 -13.52 -22.14
CA LYS A 808 26.71 -14.25 -21.06
C LYS A 808 25.76 -14.54 -19.90
N LEU A 809 24.95 -13.55 -19.51
CA LEU A 809 23.99 -13.68 -18.41
C LEU A 809 22.82 -14.64 -18.69
N LEU A 810 22.60 -15.11 -19.92
CA LEU A 810 21.62 -16.16 -20.19
C LEU A 810 22.06 -17.52 -19.65
N PHE A 811 23.34 -17.72 -19.37
CA PHE A 811 23.85 -18.99 -18.85
C PHE A 811 23.78 -19.02 -17.33
N LYS A 812 23.42 -20.20 -16.80
CA LYS A 812 23.29 -20.44 -15.37
C LYS A 812 24.56 -20.01 -14.62
N ASP A 813 24.38 -19.42 -13.44
CA ASP A 813 25.44 -18.97 -12.53
C ASP A 813 26.39 -17.88 -13.10
N SER A 814 26.09 -17.34 -14.29
CA SER A 814 26.84 -16.23 -14.87
C SER A 814 26.57 -14.92 -14.15
N LEU A 815 27.62 -14.12 -13.97
CA LEU A 815 27.57 -12.79 -13.39
C LEU A 815 28.46 -11.81 -14.16
N ILE A 816 28.13 -10.53 -14.03
CA ILE A 816 28.90 -9.40 -14.54
C ILE A 816 29.05 -8.38 -13.43
N GLU A 817 30.27 -7.91 -13.24
CA GLU A 817 30.58 -6.90 -12.25
C GLU A 817 30.95 -5.59 -12.95
N LYS A 818 30.38 -4.49 -12.46
CA LYS A 818 30.67 -3.13 -12.92
C LYS A 818 30.82 -2.22 -11.72
N THR A 819 31.86 -1.38 -11.74
CA THR A 819 32.02 -0.34 -10.72
C THR A 819 31.11 0.83 -11.05
N GLN A 820 30.47 1.40 -10.03
CA GLN A 820 29.69 2.62 -10.15
C GLN A 820 29.88 3.51 -8.93
N SER A 821 29.96 4.82 -9.13
CA SER A 821 29.97 5.78 -8.01
C SER A 821 28.55 5.99 -7.49
N LYS A 822 28.30 5.79 -6.20
CA LYS A 822 27.03 6.10 -5.53
C LYS A 822 27.18 7.25 -4.55
N TRP A 823 26.11 8.03 -4.42
CA TRP A 823 26.05 9.17 -3.51
C TRP A 823 25.29 8.80 -2.23
N PHE A 824 25.98 8.90 -1.11
CA PHE A 824 25.47 8.65 0.24
C PHE A 824 25.23 9.97 0.95
N ARG A 825 23.95 10.27 1.22
CA ARG A 825 23.48 11.51 1.83
C ARG A 825 23.41 11.33 3.34
N LYS A 826 24.17 12.12 4.09
CA LYS A 826 24.11 12.14 5.57
C LYS A 826 23.45 13.42 6.03
N LEU A 827 22.17 13.33 6.42
CA LEU A 827 21.37 14.47 6.88
C LEU A 827 21.94 15.12 8.16
N SER A 828 22.46 14.31 9.09
CA SER A 828 23.09 14.78 10.34
C SER A 828 24.28 15.71 10.09
N ASP A 829 25.10 15.35 9.10
CA ASP A 829 26.37 16.01 8.85
C ASP A 829 26.25 17.14 7.83
N GLY A 830 25.15 17.15 7.06
CA GLY A 830 24.95 18.02 5.91
C GLY A 830 25.91 17.72 4.77
N LYS A 831 26.28 16.45 4.58
CA LYS A 831 27.29 16.00 3.61
C LYS A 831 26.76 14.97 2.63
N ILE A 832 27.31 14.99 1.41
CA ILE A 832 27.10 13.98 0.37
C ILE A 832 28.46 13.34 0.08
N ASN A 833 28.58 12.06 0.38
CA ASN A 833 29.79 11.27 0.11
C ASN A 833 29.62 10.48 -1.19
N VAL A 834 30.65 10.44 -2.01
CA VAL A 834 30.74 9.68 -3.24
C VAL A 834 31.64 8.47 -2.95
N LEU A 835 31.06 7.28 -3.00
CA LEU A 835 31.80 6.03 -2.82
C LEU A 835 31.69 5.19 -4.09
N GLU A 836 32.77 4.52 -4.46
CA GLU A 836 32.74 3.49 -5.49
C GLU A 836 32.16 2.20 -4.93
N GLU A 837 31.19 1.63 -5.64
CA GLU A 837 30.55 0.37 -5.27
C GLU A 837 30.61 -0.60 -6.45
N LEU A 838 30.97 -1.85 -6.15
CA LEU A 838 30.88 -2.94 -7.10
C LEU A 838 29.42 -3.39 -7.26
N TYR A 839 28.88 -3.27 -8.46
CA TYR A 839 27.55 -3.76 -8.81
C TYR A 839 27.64 -5.11 -9.51
N THR A 840 27.12 -6.16 -8.88
CA THR A 840 27.03 -7.50 -9.45
C THR A 840 25.67 -7.72 -10.12
N LEU A 841 25.67 -7.82 -11.44
CA LEU A 841 24.51 -8.18 -12.25
C LEU A 841 24.42 -9.69 -12.44
N LYS A 842 23.30 -10.28 -12.02
CA LYS A 842 22.96 -11.69 -12.25
C LYS A 842 21.46 -11.89 -12.45
N VAL A 843 21.09 -12.96 -13.16
CA VAL A 843 19.69 -13.39 -13.25
C VAL A 843 19.22 -13.87 -11.88
N ASN A 844 17.99 -13.51 -11.50
CA ASN A 844 17.37 -13.93 -10.25
C ASN A 844 16.00 -14.55 -10.50
N ASP A 845 15.62 -15.48 -9.63
CA ASP A 845 14.34 -16.18 -9.64
C ASP A 845 13.30 -15.48 -8.74
N ASN A 846 13.44 -14.18 -8.45
CA ASN A 846 12.60 -13.49 -7.44
C ASN A 846 11.09 -13.51 -7.71
N LYS A 847 10.67 -13.68 -8.98
CA LYS A 847 9.24 -13.65 -9.36
C LYS A 847 8.72 -14.93 -9.99
N ARG A 848 9.57 -15.63 -10.73
CA ARG A 848 9.23 -16.80 -11.54
C ARG A 848 10.40 -17.76 -11.49
N GLU A 849 10.09 -19.04 -11.60
CA GLU A 849 11.11 -20.09 -11.65
C GLU A 849 11.78 -20.09 -13.02
N LEU A 850 13.11 -20.18 -13.03
CA LEU A 850 13.95 -20.15 -14.21
C LEU A 850 14.08 -21.55 -14.82
N ILE A 851 13.90 -21.66 -16.15
CA ILE A 851 14.01 -22.94 -16.88
C ILE A 851 15.23 -22.88 -17.80
N TYR A 852 16.19 -23.78 -17.55
CA TYR A 852 17.41 -23.92 -18.33
C TYR A 852 17.34 -25.16 -19.22
N ASN A 853 17.96 -25.09 -20.39
CA ASN A 853 18.15 -26.25 -21.26
C ASN A 853 19.35 -27.11 -20.83
N LYS A 854 19.64 -28.19 -21.56
CA LYS A 854 20.79 -29.09 -21.31
C LYS A 854 22.15 -28.39 -21.34
N ASN A 855 22.26 -27.25 -22.03
CA ASN A 855 23.48 -26.45 -22.13
C ASN A 855 23.52 -25.32 -21.08
N ASN A 856 22.71 -25.41 -20.02
CA ASN A 856 22.59 -24.39 -18.98
C ASN A 856 22.18 -23.00 -19.48
N LYS A 857 21.57 -22.89 -20.66
CA LYS A 857 21.03 -21.63 -21.19
C LYS A 857 19.58 -21.43 -20.75
N LEU A 858 19.24 -20.26 -20.25
CA LEU A 858 17.88 -19.86 -19.87
C LEU A 858 17.00 -19.79 -21.12
N ILE A 859 15.92 -20.57 -21.15
CA ILE A 859 15.02 -20.69 -22.32
C ILE A 859 13.58 -20.29 -22.02
N ALA A 860 13.16 -20.32 -20.76
CA ALA A 860 11.79 -19.98 -20.35
C ALA A 860 11.75 -19.66 -18.85
N THR A 861 10.62 -19.14 -18.40
CA THR A 861 10.27 -19.09 -16.97
C THR A 861 8.87 -19.66 -16.73
N ARG A 862 8.64 -20.23 -15.55
CA ARG A 862 7.31 -20.70 -15.13
C ARG A 862 6.88 -20.05 -13.82
N ALA A 863 5.57 -19.96 -13.63
CA ALA A 863 5.00 -19.44 -12.40
C ALA A 863 5.30 -20.37 -11.21
N TYR A 864 5.54 -19.78 -10.04
CA TYR A 864 5.64 -20.54 -8.80
C TYR A 864 4.32 -21.21 -8.43
N LYS A 865 4.39 -22.37 -7.75
CA LYS A 865 3.24 -22.96 -7.07
C LYS A 865 3.32 -22.60 -5.59
N ILE A 866 2.22 -22.17 -4.99
CA ILE A 866 2.12 -21.87 -3.56
C ILE A 866 1.03 -22.70 -2.89
N ASP A 867 1.15 -22.88 -1.59
CA ASP A 867 0.14 -23.49 -0.73
C ASP A 867 -0.58 -22.46 0.15
N LYS A 868 -1.38 -22.97 1.10
CA LYS A 868 -2.22 -22.14 1.97
C LYS A 868 -1.43 -21.18 2.85
N SER A 869 -0.18 -21.50 3.21
CA SER A 869 0.72 -20.60 3.96
C SER A 869 1.44 -19.60 3.04
N LYS A 870 1.18 -19.63 1.73
CA LYS A 870 1.85 -18.84 0.69
C LYS A 870 3.34 -19.15 0.59
N ASP A 871 3.74 -20.37 0.96
CA ASP A 871 5.11 -20.83 0.80
C ASP A 871 5.35 -21.27 -0.64
N ILE A 872 6.48 -20.85 -1.21
CA ILE A 872 6.86 -21.20 -2.58
C ILE A 872 7.28 -22.67 -2.63
N ARG A 873 6.60 -23.45 -3.48
CA ARG A 873 6.98 -24.82 -3.84
C ARG A 873 7.55 -24.81 -5.26
N LYS A 874 8.84 -25.15 -5.40
CA LYS A 874 9.48 -25.38 -6.71
C LYS A 874 8.84 -26.59 -7.38
N ARG A 875 8.63 -26.51 -8.69
CA ARG A 875 7.87 -27.49 -9.47
C ARG A 875 8.69 -28.64 -10.03
#